data_AF-A0ABD6Y410-F1
#
_entry.id   AF-A0ABD6Y410-F1
#
_cell.length_a   1.000
_cell.length_b   1.000
_cell.length_c   1.000
_cell.angle_alpha   90.00
_cell.angle_beta   90.00
_cell.angle_gamma   90.00
#
_symmetry.space_group_name_H-M   'P 1'
#
loop_
_entity.id
_entity.type
_entity.pdbx_description
1 polymer ?
#
loop_
_entity_poly.entity_id
_entity_poly.type
_entity_poly.pdbx_seq_one_letter_code
_entity_poly.pdbx_strand_id
1 'polypeptide(L)'
;MNKNIQKTALTTLAVLAGMALGVSVNQNEVSADTTSTAATSATTTDQQLANMQSAHAVTESAAAASNAAVMNSATTSANSQIADLNNQIQTRQASDAAMQQASQASAIASVNQAATSATAAENASYSQEVASQTAANNEALKSAQSTIVTEQQKNQETAQENADYQNQAGNLDSEHNATLNKLDQDLKNNTDGTNAAIQKEISRQKADEQGAIDQAAKNFDSQISAADTEVGKAQQTVNADQDVVNAKDAANKAANQAVKNAQDKLSGTQDALKKAQANQPVVNTIDAPAEYINVWKEYLQTKKPGGWTLSKSDYPELYARLQKAEQEAVKQSNYQEDPAATQIKVTLNPNGTLSRDDVIFATQYAASLINPIREAIGTNPYKITNASIDVAQEVENGYRDDNWNTWDNGHDNNRLGQIAKNWGTSMIGESWAGDGSFGKLRYDENTHKWTHDYSNLTRNDLQRGIYNAVKALLFECEKENSTSSNGHTTDLLGVRAANSHGIVAGDILGVSFDYGKGMESAGQVNIGGFHFDSLVDGNSERTKQMHANGGVFKSGSSEDKTIQGSNYDQIAIPSANHNDQIKQLQAAVATDTQALNDAKTKASTTASELKSAQDKLASDQAKLSQAQARVNDLRAKKENTLKAMVTDPMQSPAIKNLQAKLAQARADHDNGVKAEEAQYAVKTKDLKTKHEAKLAAIAAQPTSLAELQSQLQAKLDTLKTQHEAKLKQITDDANAKIAKIKNQKVADPEIDKLNAQIAQIKSDLAKKQQELDSQYEALKTKNQAEYDALANKLNPSTKALANGSTQQVFTSRSGKVAYVVPSHQSIATSGVVKTVSEQNNSDSLSKEFQSQNNNRLPQTGNRSSLAMVLLGAAAAMFGVGLAGKKKEY
;
A
#
# COMPACT_ATOMS: atom_id res chain seq x y z
N MET A 1 46.79 85.99 101.23
CA MET A 1 47.44 85.41 102.43
C MET A 1 48.09 84.08 102.05
N ASN A 2 49.15 83.57 102.68
CA ASN A 2 50.35 84.20 103.26
C ASN A 2 51.38 83.07 103.60
N LYS A 3 52.65 83.41 103.86
CA LYS A 3 53.81 82.53 104.20
C LYS A 3 54.49 81.82 103.03
N ASN A 4 55.82 81.61 103.01
CA ASN A 4 56.95 82.22 103.76
C ASN A 4 58.20 82.09 102.83
N ILE A 5 59.04 83.10 102.60
CA ILE A 5 60.00 83.79 103.51
C ILE A 5 61.22 82.92 103.91
N GLN A 6 62.33 83.11 103.18
CA GLN A 6 63.77 83.20 103.58
C GLN A 6 64.70 82.80 102.40
N LYS A 7 65.90 83.38 102.17
CA LYS A 7 66.54 84.65 102.63
C LYS A 7 67.89 84.82 101.86
N THR A 8 68.29 86.08 101.56
CA THR A 8 69.71 86.57 101.56
C THR A 8 70.68 85.96 100.50
N ALA A 9 71.66 86.67 99.88
CA ALA A 9 72.34 87.93 100.17
C ALA A 9 72.39 88.87 98.92
N LEU A 10 72.45 90.21 99.05
CA LEU A 10 73.64 91.11 98.94
C LEU A 10 74.41 91.01 97.59
N THR A 11 74.84 92.08 96.90
CA THR A 11 74.98 93.54 97.17
C THR A 11 74.79 94.34 95.85
N THR A 12 74.16 95.53 95.79
CA THR A 12 74.75 96.92 95.89
C THR A 12 76.11 97.13 95.18
N LEU A 13 76.45 98.24 94.51
CA LEU A 13 75.92 99.62 94.28
C LEU A 13 76.22 100.02 92.79
N ALA A 14 75.66 101.01 92.08
CA ALA A 14 74.81 102.21 92.34
C ALA A 14 75.52 103.53 92.77
N VAL A 15 74.93 104.70 92.41
CA VAL A 15 75.23 106.08 92.92
C VAL A 15 76.60 106.70 92.51
N LEU A 16 76.80 108.02 92.42
CA LEU A 16 75.97 109.15 91.92
C LEU A 16 76.89 110.39 91.72
N ALA A 17 76.33 111.57 91.48
CA ALA A 17 77.02 112.84 91.20
C ALA A 17 77.72 113.49 92.41
N GLY A 18 78.60 114.46 92.10
CA GLY A 18 78.32 115.84 92.53
C GLY A 18 79.42 116.66 93.22
N MET A 19 79.05 117.91 93.51
CA MET A 19 79.77 118.95 94.28
C MET A 19 81.06 119.48 93.59
N ALA A 20 81.21 120.71 93.12
CA ALA A 20 80.62 122.05 93.41
C ALA A 20 81.27 122.84 94.58
N LEU A 21 82.01 123.89 94.20
CA LEU A 21 82.43 125.09 94.95
C LEU A 21 82.63 126.22 93.91
N GLY A 22 82.30 127.51 94.11
CA GLY A 22 81.52 128.18 95.16
C GLY A 22 81.80 129.70 95.25
N VAL A 23 80.84 130.51 95.75
CA VAL A 23 80.98 131.91 96.27
C VAL A 23 81.29 133.00 95.19
N SER A 24 80.86 134.29 95.21
CA SER A 24 80.15 135.24 96.13
C SER A 24 79.18 136.17 95.31
N VAL A 25 78.03 136.73 95.76
CA VAL A 25 77.71 137.73 96.84
C VAL A 25 78.24 139.15 96.49
N ASN A 26 77.54 140.32 96.55
CA ASN A 26 76.34 140.85 97.28
C ASN A 26 75.53 141.90 96.42
N GLN A 27 74.20 142.08 96.50
CA GLN A 27 73.31 143.02 97.28
C GLN A 27 73.29 144.57 97.07
N ASN A 28 72.04 145.11 97.07
CA ASN A 28 71.48 146.40 97.56
C ASN A 28 71.70 147.81 96.92
N GLU A 29 70.60 148.35 96.36
CA GLU A 29 69.79 149.53 96.80
C GLU A 29 70.26 151.02 96.83
N VAL A 30 69.30 151.90 96.44
CA VAL A 30 68.95 153.26 97.00
C VAL A 30 69.63 154.57 96.50
N SER A 31 68.85 155.32 95.69
CA SER A 31 68.56 156.79 95.72
C SER A 31 69.56 157.90 95.28
N ALA A 32 69.00 159.13 95.23
CA ALA A 32 69.49 160.42 94.71
C ALA A 32 70.35 161.22 95.76
N ASP A 33 70.72 162.50 95.65
CA ASP A 33 70.26 163.68 94.86
C ASP A 33 71.35 164.81 94.83
N THR A 34 71.04 165.99 94.29
CA THR A 34 71.73 167.31 94.41
C THR A 34 73.13 167.44 93.77
N THR A 35 73.33 168.24 92.72
CA THR A 35 73.39 169.72 92.61
C THR A 35 74.53 170.45 93.34
N SER A 36 75.40 171.06 92.52
CA SER A 36 76.08 172.35 92.73
C SER A 36 77.12 172.44 93.88
N THR A 37 78.00 173.45 93.94
CA THR A 37 78.03 174.73 93.19
C THR A 37 79.46 175.10 92.80
N ALA A 38 79.58 176.04 91.85
CA ALA A 38 80.84 176.65 91.45
C ALA A 38 81.60 177.30 92.62
N ALA A 39 82.93 177.33 92.51
CA ALA A 39 83.75 178.40 93.06
C ALA A 39 84.79 178.83 92.03
N THR A 40 84.57 180.03 91.49
CA THR A 40 85.50 180.83 90.70
C THR A 40 86.89 180.93 91.34
N SER A 41 87.92 180.67 90.54
CA SER A 41 89.27 181.23 90.67
C SER A 41 89.86 181.35 89.26
N ALA A 42 90.80 182.27 89.04
CA ALA A 42 91.25 182.61 87.68
C ALA A 42 92.00 181.45 87.00
N THR A 43 91.67 181.16 85.74
CA THR A 43 92.35 180.16 84.91
C THR A 43 92.62 180.68 83.50
N THR A 44 93.69 180.16 82.89
CA THR A 44 94.17 180.52 81.55
C THR A 44 93.36 179.85 80.43
N THR A 45 93.77 180.14 79.19
CA THR A 45 93.28 179.59 77.92
C THR A 45 93.09 178.06 77.94
N ASP A 46 93.99 177.33 78.61
CA ASP A 46 94.10 175.88 78.55
C ASP A 46 92.95 175.14 79.25
N GLN A 47 92.38 175.76 80.29
CA GLN A 47 91.35 175.13 81.12
C GLN A 47 90.04 174.87 80.35
N GLN A 48 89.77 175.64 79.29
CA GLN A 48 88.54 175.52 78.51
C GLN A 48 88.50 174.27 77.63
N LEU A 49 89.65 173.80 77.14
CA LEU A 49 89.75 172.56 76.34
C LEU A 49 89.53 171.31 77.21
N ALA A 50 90.21 171.24 78.37
CA ALA A 50 90.13 170.08 79.27
C ALA A 50 88.70 169.80 79.77
N ASN A 51 87.93 170.85 80.05
CA ASN A 51 86.53 170.73 80.47
C ASN A 51 85.63 170.17 79.34
N MET A 52 85.86 170.55 78.08
CA MET A 52 85.11 170.04 76.94
C MET A 52 85.42 168.56 76.67
N GLN A 53 86.69 168.18 76.68
CA GLN A 53 87.13 166.79 76.55
C GLN A 53 86.54 165.88 77.63
N SER A 54 86.47 166.37 78.87
CA SER A 54 85.85 165.65 79.99
C SER A 54 84.35 165.45 79.79
N ALA A 55 83.64 166.42 79.20
CA ALA A 55 82.21 166.31 78.93
C ALA A 55 81.91 165.26 77.85
N HIS A 56 82.65 165.25 76.72
CA HIS A 56 82.47 164.28 75.64
C HIS A 56 82.69 162.82 76.10
N ALA A 57 83.69 162.59 76.95
CA ALA A 57 83.98 161.27 77.51
C ALA A 57 82.82 160.68 78.33
N VAL A 58 82.06 161.53 79.04
CA VAL A 58 80.88 161.12 79.80
C VAL A 58 79.73 160.72 78.88
N THR A 59 79.45 161.49 77.81
CA THR A 59 78.37 161.19 76.87
C THR A 59 78.61 159.89 76.10
N GLU A 60 79.84 159.61 75.69
CA GLU A 60 80.18 158.34 75.03
C GLU A 60 80.03 157.15 75.96
N SER A 61 80.58 157.23 77.18
CA SER A 61 80.48 156.15 78.17
C SER A 61 79.02 155.78 78.50
N ALA A 62 78.14 156.79 78.63
CA ALA A 62 76.71 156.57 78.85
C ALA A 62 76.02 155.88 77.67
N ALA A 63 76.38 156.20 76.43
CA ALA A 63 75.83 155.56 75.23
C ALA A 63 76.25 154.08 75.13
N ALA A 64 77.52 153.77 75.41
CA ALA A 64 78.02 152.39 75.42
C ALA A 64 77.28 151.51 76.44
N ALA A 65 77.08 152.02 77.66
CA ALA A 65 76.37 151.32 78.73
C ALA A 65 74.90 151.03 78.37
N SER A 66 74.21 152.00 77.74
CA SER A 66 72.83 151.83 77.26
C SER A 66 72.72 150.72 76.21
N ASN A 67 73.58 150.75 75.18
CA ASN A 67 73.56 149.76 74.11
C ASN A 67 73.78 148.32 74.61
N ALA A 68 74.72 148.14 75.55
CA ALA A 68 74.99 146.84 76.17
C ALA A 68 73.77 146.30 76.94
N ALA A 69 73.04 147.15 77.66
CA ALA A 69 71.84 146.76 78.40
C ALA A 69 70.70 146.28 77.48
N VAL A 70 70.50 146.95 76.33
CA VAL A 70 69.47 146.56 75.34
C VAL A 70 69.81 145.20 74.72
N MET A 71 71.07 144.95 74.32
CA MET A 71 71.44 143.66 73.72
C MET A 71 71.39 142.48 74.69
N ASN A 72 71.78 142.69 75.94
CA ASN A 72 71.70 141.63 76.96
C ASN A 72 70.23 141.23 77.22
N SER A 73 69.33 142.22 77.23
CA SER A 73 67.88 142.01 77.35
C SER A 73 67.30 141.23 76.17
N ALA A 74 67.66 141.60 74.93
CA ALA A 74 67.22 140.91 73.72
C ALA A 74 67.71 139.45 73.68
N THR A 75 68.98 139.23 74.03
CA THR A 75 69.62 137.89 74.03
C THR A 75 68.97 136.96 75.05
N THR A 76 68.65 137.47 76.24
CA THR A 76 67.98 136.70 77.31
C THR A 76 66.59 136.24 76.87
N SER A 77 65.81 137.12 76.24
CA SER A 77 64.47 136.80 75.74
C SER A 77 64.49 135.71 74.65
N ALA A 78 65.36 135.87 73.65
CA ALA A 78 65.50 134.93 72.54
C ALA A 78 65.88 133.51 73.00
N ASN A 79 66.83 133.39 73.93
CA ASN A 79 67.25 132.10 74.47
C ASN A 79 66.14 131.42 75.28
N SER A 80 65.34 132.17 76.03
CA SER A 80 64.21 131.63 76.79
C SER A 80 63.14 131.03 75.86
N GLN A 81 62.79 131.72 74.77
CA GLN A 81 61.81 131.23 73.80
C GLN A 81 62.28 129.95 73.08
N ILE A 82 63.56 129.88 72.74
CA ILE A 82 64.16 128.69 72.10
C ILE A 82 64.19 127.50 73.06
N ALA A 83 64.46 127.70 74.35
CA ALA A 83 64.44 126.62 75.33
C ALA A 83 63.04 126.01 75.48
N ASP A 84 61.99 126.84 75.53
CA ASP A 84 60.61 126.36 75.69
C ASP A 84 60.12 125.55 74.47
N LEU A 85 60.40 126.04 73.24
CA LEU A 85 60.06 125.32 72.00
C LEU A 85 60.74 123.94 71.91
N ASN A 86 61.98 123.80 72.40
CA ASN A 86 62.66 122.49 72.46
C ASN A 86 62.00 121.53 73.46
N ASN A 87 61.59 122.01 74.64
CA ASN A 87 60.84 121.21 75.61
C ASN A 87 59.51 120.71 75.04
N GLN A 88 58.80 121.54 74.27
CA GLN A 88 57.54 121.16 73.62
C GLN A 88 57.74 120.02 72.60
N ILE A 89 58.80 120.07 71.77
CA ILE A 89 59.16 118.98 70.85
C ILE A 89 59.46 117.69 71.61
N GLN A 90 60.31 117.77 72.64
CA GLN A 90 60.77 116.60 73.40
C GLN A 90 59.61 115.92 74.16
N THR A 91 58.65 116.71 74.64
CA THR A 91 57.43 116.21 75.31
C THR A 91 56.51 115.44 74.35
N ARG A 92 56.33 115.93 73.11
CA ARG A 92 55.51 115.23 72.09
C ARG A 92 56.12 113.89 71.68
N GLN A 93 57.43 113.85 71.43
CA GLN A 93 58.14 112.62 71.06
C GLN A 93 58.02 111.50 72.11
N ALA A 94 57.94 111.86 73.40
CA ALA A 94 57.68 110.89 74.47
C ALA A 94 56.22 110.41 74.51
N SER A 95 55.25 111.28 74.19
CA SER A 95 53.82 110.98 74.21
C SER A 95 53.40 109.96 73.14
N ASP A 96 53.86 110.13 71.90
CA ASP A 96 53.49 109.24 70.79
C ASP A 96 54.01 107.81 70.97
N ALA A 97 55.24 107.68 71.48
CA ALA A 97 55.84 106.39 71.82
C ALA A 97 54.98 105.65 72.87
N ALA A 98 54.49 106.36 73.90
CA ALA A 98 53.64 105.78 74.93
C ALA A 98 52.27 105.32 74.40
N MET A 99 51.60 106.15 73.59
CA MET A 99 50.30 105.79 73.00
C MET A 99 50.39 104.60 72.04
N GLN A 100 51.44 104.55 71.20
CA GLN A 100 51.66 103.44 70.27
C GLN A 100 51.89 102.11 71.03
N GLN A 101 52.65 102.15 72.13
CA GLN A 101 52.93 100.97 72.96
C GLN A 101 51.70 100.47 73.74
N ALA A 102 50.88 101.38 74.27
CA ALA A 102 49.63 101.04 74.96
C ALA A 102 48.58 100.39 74.03
N SER A 103 48.43 100.91 72.81
CA SER A 103 47.50 100.37 71.81
C SER A 103 47.86 98.93 71.39
N GLN A 104 49.15 98.66 71.11
CA GLN A 104 49.62 97.33 70.77
C GLN A 104 49.44 96.33 71.93
N ALA A 105 49.69 96.75 73.18
CA ALA A 105 49.52 95.89 74.36
C ALA A 105 48.06 95.42 74.55
N SER A 106 47.10 96.32 74.38
CA SER A 106 45.66 96.02 74.46
C SER A 106 45.23 94.96 73.44
N ALA A 107 45.61 95.15 72.17
CA ALA A 107 45.24 94.22 71.10
C ALA A 107 45.88 92.83 71.28
N ILE A 108 47.12 92.76 71.78
CA ILE A 108 47.83 91.50 72.06
C ILE A 108 47.17 90.73 73.21
N ALA A 109 46.69 91.42 74.26
CA ALA A 109 46.01 90.78 75.39
C ALA A 109 44.73 90.04 74.94
N SER A 110 43.90 90.68 74.10
CA SER A 110 42.69 90.08 73.55
C SER A 110 42.94 88.81 72.72
N VAL A 111 44.02 88.79 71.92
CA VAL A 111 44.40 87.60 71.15
C VAL A 111 44.82 86.44 72.06
N ASN A 112 45.62 86.72 73.10
CA ASN A 112 46.04 85.70 74.07
C ASN A 112 44.85 85.10 74.84
N GLN A 113 43.86 85.92 75.23
CA GLN A 113 42.69 85.45 75.97
C GLN A 113 41.76 84.57 75.10
N ALA A 114 41.60 84.91 73.82
CA ALA A 114 40.88 84.08 72.86
C ALA A 114 41.59 82.72 72.63
N ALA A 115 42.91 82.73 72.46
CA ALA A 115 43.70 81.51 72.30
C ALA A 115 43.60 80.58 73.53
N THR A 116 43.72 81.15 74.73
CA THR A 116 43.58 80.42 76.01
C THR A 116 42.22 79.72 76.12
N SER A 117 41.14 80.39 75.70
CA SER A 117 39.79 79.82 75.71
C SER A 117 39.62 78.69 74.69
N ALA A 118 40.23 78.80 73.51
CA ALA A 118 40.21 77.76 72.49
C ALA A 118 41.00 76.50 72.94
N THR A 119 42.19 76.68 73.55
CA THR A 119 42.96 75.59 74.16
C THR A 119 42.16 74.87 75.25
N ALA A 120 41.44 75.60 76.12
CA ALA A 120 40.63 74.99 77.16
C ALA A 120 39.46 74.14 76.59
N ALA A 121 38.82 74.59 75.52
CA ALA A 121 37.74 73.85 74.85
C ALA A 121 38.26 72.57 74.16
N GLU A 122 39.37 72.65 73.45
CA GLU A 122 39.99 71.49 72.77
C GLU A 122 40.48 70.44 73.78
N ASN A 123 41.09 70.86 74.90
CA ASN A 123 41.47 69.97 76.00
C ASN A 123 40.25 69.22 76.59
N ALA A 124 39.11 69.89 76.74
CA ALA A 124 37.88 69.28 77.23
C ALA A 124 37.30 68.27 76.24
N SER A 125 37.32 68.58 74.93
CA SER A 125 36.83 67.69 73.88
C SER A 125 37.66 66.40 73.79
N TYR A 126 38.99 66.53 73.73
CA TYR A 126 39.91 65.38 73.70
C TYR A 126 39.76 64.47 74.93
N SER A 127 39.56 65.06 76.12
CA SER A 127 39.33 64.30 77.36
C SER A 127 38.06 63.43 77.29
N GLN A 128 37.01 63.89 76.60
CA GLN A 128 35.78 63.11 76.40
C GLN A 128 35.97 62.01 75.34
N GLU A 129 36.66 62.29 74.24
CA GLU A 129 36.93 61.30 73.18
C GLU A 129 37.82 60.16 73.68
N VAL A 130 38.87 60.45 74.46
CA VAL A 130 39.72 59.44 75.10
C VAL A 130 38.94 58.55 76.06
N ALA A 131 38.05 59.12 76.88
CA ALA A 131 37.21 58.35 77.79
C ALA A 131 36.27 57.40 77.03
N SER A 132 35.64 57.89 75.96
CA SER A 132 34.77 57.10 75.08
C SER A 132 35.51 55.94 74.39
N GLN A 133 36.65 56.24 73.76
CA GLN A 133 37.46 55.22 73.07
C GLN A 133 38.04 54.18 74.04
N THR A 134 38.36 54.57 75.29
CA THR A 134 38.81 53.65 76.33
C THR A 134 37.71 52.67 76.75
N ALA A 135 36.46 53.14 76.87
CA ALA A 135 35.32 52.26 77.16
C ALA A 135 35.09 51.23 76.03
N ALA A 136 35.06 51.67 74.78
CA ALA A 136 34.91 50.80 73.61
C ALA A 136 36.04 49.76 73.48
N ASN A 137 37.28 50.15 73.78
CA ASN A 137 38.43 49.23 73.79
C ASN A 137 38.25 48.10 74.83
N ASN A 138 37.73 48.41 76.02
CA ASN A 138 37.52 47.43 77.08
C ASN A 138 36.41 46.41 76.76
N GLU A 139 35.34 46.82 76.08
CA GLU A 139 34.28 45.88 75.63
C GLU A 139 34.76 44.94 74.51
N ALA A 140 35.58 45.44 73.58
CA ALA A 140 36.19 44.63 72.52
C ALA A 140 37.11 43.53 73.10
N LEU A 141 37.96 43.89 74.07
CA LEU A 141 38.81 42.95 74.79
C LEU A 141 38.00 41.88 75.55
N LYS A 142 36.94 42.30 76.25
CA LYS A 142 36.06 41.39 77.01
C LYS A 142 35.34 40.37 76.13
N SER A 143 34.94 40.78 74.92
CA SER A 143 34.25 39.90 73.96
C SER A 143 35.18 38.90 73.27
N ALA A 144 36.47 39.22 73.13
CA ALA A 144 37.45 38.30 72.54
C ALA A 144 37.86 37.16 73.49
N GLN A 145 37.84 37.41 74.80
CA GLN A 145 38.31 36.48 75.83
C GLN A 145 37.49 35.18 75.92
N SER A 146 36.23 35.17 75.46
CA SER A 146 35.30 34.04 75.56
C SER A 146 35.37 33.02 74.41
N THR A 147 36.29 33.18 73.45
CA THR A 147 36.24 32.48 72.14
C THR A 147 37.57 31.85 71.71
N ILE A 148 38.54 31.73 72.62
CA ILE A 148 39.84 31.11 72.33
C ILE A 148 39.73 29.59 72.44
N VAL A 149 40.13 28.88 71.38
CA VAL A 149 40.06 27.41 71.26
C VAL A 149 41.48 26.85 71.17
N THR A 150 41.74 25.64 71.71
CA THR A 150 43.07 25.03 71.66
C THR A 150 43.33 24.27 70.35
N GLU A 151 44.59 24.23 69.93
CA GLU A 151 45.04 23.50 68.72
C GLU A 151 44.61 22.02 68.71
N GLN A 152 44.51 21.40 69.89
CA GLN A 152 44.10 20.00 70.05
C GLN A 152 42.60 19.79 69.76
N GLN A 153 41.74 20.75 70.14
CA GLN A 153 40.31 20.73 69.81
C GLN A 153 40.09 20.98 68.31
N LYS A 154 40.81 21.94 67.73
CA LYS A 154 40.79 22.29 66.30
C LYS A 154 41.08 21.06 65.40
N ASN A 155 42.01 20.20 65.84
CA ASN A 155 42.32 18.92 65.19
C ASN A 155 41.22 17.86 65.39
N GLN A 156 40.54 17.81 66.54
CA GLN A 156 39.40 16.91 66.76
C GLN A 156 38.18 17.29 65.93
N GLU A 157 37.85 18.59 65.84
CA GLU A 157 36.77 19.09 64.97
C GLU A 157 37.03 18.75 63.49
N THR A 158 38.27 18.91 63.04
CA THR A 158 38.71 18.52 61.69
C THR A 158 38.55 17.01 61.44
N ALA A 159 38.94 16.17 62.41
CA ALA A 159 38.80 14.72 62.29
C ALA A 159 37.34 14.25 62.27
N GLN A 160 36.48 14.86 63.10
CA GLN A 160 35.05 14.55 63.15
C GLN A 160 34.35 14.95 61.84
N GLU A 161 34.60 16.15 61.33
CA GLU A 161 34.00 16.62 60.07
C GLU A 161 34.42 15.77 58.86
N ASN A 162 35.66 15.28 58.83
CA ASN A 162 36.11 14.31 57.82
C ASN A 162 35.35 12.98 57.93
N ALA A 163 35.10 12.47 59.13
CA ALA A 163 34.34 11.23 59.35
C ALA A 163 32.86 11.41 58.98
N ASP A 164 32.25 12.55 59.35
CA ASP A 164 30.85 12.87 59.04
C ASP A 164 30.64 13.04 57.53
N TYR A 165 31.60 13.62 56.80
CA TYR A 165 31.58 13.67 55.34
C TYR A 165 31.64 12.28 54.71
N GLN A 166 32.53 11.39 55.17
CA GLN A 166 32.63 10.01 54.67
C GLN A 166 31.34 9.21 54.94
N ASN A 167 30.75 9.36 56.13
CA ASN A 167 29.46 8.72 56.45
C ASN A 167 28.31 9.24 55.58
N GLN A 168 28.25 10.56 55.35
CA GLN A 168 27.22 11.16 54.47
C GLN A 168 27.40 10.75 53.01
N ALA A 169 28.65 10.63 52.52
CA ALA A 169 28.94 10.12 51.18
C ALA A 169 28.54 8.64 51.06
N GLY A 170 28.96 7.76 51.99
CA GLY A 170 28.59 6.35 51.96
C GLY A 170 27.09 6.07 52.04
N ASN A 171 26.34 6.91 52.77
CA ASN A 171 24.87 6.88 52.78
C ASN A 171 24.29 7.32 51.43
N LEU A 172 24.81 8.40 50.85
CA LEU A 172 24.38 8.92 49.55
C LEU A 172 24.62 7.91 48.42
N ASP A 173 25.78 7.27 48.41
CA ASP A 173 26.14 6.18 47.50
C ASP A 173 25.18 4.99 47.67
N SER A 174 24.78 4.68 48.92
CA SER A 174 23.86 3.58 49.22
C SER A 174 22.42 3.88 48.75
N GLU A 175 21.92 5.10 48.94
CA GLU A 175 20.62 5.55 48.41
C GLU A 175 20.59 5.55 46.87
N HIS A 176 21.66 6.02 46.25
CA HIS A 176 21.83 6.04 44.80
C HIS A 176 21.82 4.61 44.23
N ASN A 177 22.67 3.72 44.75
CA ASN A 177 22.70 2.32 44.35
C ASN A 177 21.37 1.59 44.61
N ALA A 178 20.67 1.87 45.71
CA ALA A 178 19.35 1.30 45.96
C ALA A 178 18.31 1.75 44.93
N THR A 179 18.39 3.01 44.49
CA THR A 179 17.50 3.59 43.47
C THR A 179 17.76 2.98 42.08
N LEU A 180 19.03 2.83 41.68
CA LEU A 180 19.40 2.14 40.44
C LEU A 180 18.95 0.67 40.45
N ASN A 181 19.22 -0.08 41.53
CA ASN A 181 18.76 -1.47 41.67
C ASN A 181 17.23 -1.60 41.60
N LYS A 182 16.49 -0.62 42.11
CA LYS A 182 15.02 -0.58 42.02
C LYS A 182 14.54 -0.35 40.59
N LEU A 183 15.16 0.57 39.85
CA LEU A 183 14.89 0.78 38.43
C LEU A 183 15.15 -0.49 37.61
N ASP A 184 16.28 -1.17 37.83
CA ASP A 184 16.62 -2.43 37.15
C ASP A 184 15.60 -3.54 37.43
N GLN A 185 15.16 -3.70 38.69
CA GLN A 185 14.12 -4.67 39.04
C GLN A 185 12.79 -4.35 38.36
N ASP A 186 12.38 -3.08 38.28
CA ASP A 186 11.11 -2.71 37.65
C ASP A 186 11.16 -2.84 36.12
N LEU A 187 12.29 -2.53 35.49
CA LEU A 187 12.53 -2.87 34.08
C LEU A 187 12.43 -4.37 33.84
N LYS A 188 13.07 -5.19 34.69
CA LYS A 188 13.02 -6.65 34.58
C LYS A 188 11.60 -7.19 34.75
N ASN A 189 10.90 -6.78 35.80
CA ASN A 189 9.53 -7.21 36.09
C ASN A 189 8.55 -6.84 34.95
N ASN A 190 8.66 -5.63 34.43
CA ASN A 190 7.82 -5.16 33.32
C ASN A 190 8.15 -5.87 32.00
N THR A 191 9.44 -6.17 31.76
CA THR A 191 9.91 -6.94 30.60
C THR A 191 9.42 -8.39 30.64
N ASP A 192 9.66 -9.10 31.75
CA ASP A 192 9.27 -10.50 31.93
C ASP A 192 7.74 -10.68 31.86
N GLY A 193 6.99 -9.82 32.56
CA GLY A 193 5.52 -9.84 32.52
C GLY A 193 4.94 -9.52 31.15
N THR A 194 5.53 -8.57 30.42
CA THR A 194 5.08 -8.22 29.06
C THR A 194 5.47 -9.30 28.04
N ASN A 195 6.63 -9.94 28.17
CA ASN A 195 7.01 -11.12 27.38
C ASN A 195 6.07 -12.31 27.62
N ALA A 196 5.69 -12.59 28.88
CA ALA A 196 4.71 -13.63 29.20
C ALA A 196 3.33 -13.34 28.60
N ALA A 197 2.89 -12.07 28.60
CA ALA A 197 1.67 -11.65 27.93
C ALA A 197 1.74 -11.85 26.40
N ILE A 198 2.87 -11.53 25.76
CA ILE A 198 3.12 -11.78 24.33
C ILE A 198 2.99 -13.28 24.01
N GLN A 199 3.63 -14.15 24.77
CA GLN A 199 3.57 -15.61 24.53
C GLN A 199 2.16 -16.18 24.75
N LYS A 200 1.43 -15.69 25.76
CA LYS A 200 0.04 -16.07 26.01
C LYS A 200 -0.89 -15.65 24.87
N GLU A 201 -0.73 -14.43 24.35
CA GLU A 201 -1.57 -13.91 23.27
C GLU A 201 -1.24 -14.56 21.91
N ILE A 202 0.02 -14.87 21.60
CA ILE A 202 0.40 -15.71 20.45
C ILE A 202 -0.27 -17.09 20.54
N SER A 203 -0.25 -17.70 21.72
CA SER A 203 -0.85 -19.02 21.95
C SER A 203 -2.37 -18.99 21.78
N ARG A 204 -3.03 -17.91 22.25
CA ARG A 204 -4.46 -17.68 22.10
C ARG A 204 -4.84 -17.50 20.63
N GLN A 205 -4.13 -16.64 19.90
CA GLN A 205 -4.40 -16.38 18.47
C GLN A 205 -4.23 -17.64 17.62
N LYS A 206 -3.20 -18.47 17.90
CA LYS A 206 -3.03 -19.76 17.21
C LYS A 206 -4.16 -20.76 17.49
N ALA A 207 -4.72 -20.76 18.71
CA ALA A 207 -5.87 -21.60 19.05
C ALA A 207 -7.15 -21.13 18.35
N ASP A 208 -7.41 -19.82 18.32
CA ASP A 208 -8.53 -19.23 17.57
C ASP A 208 -8.43 -19.52 16.07
N GLU A 209 -7.23 -19.32 15.48
CA GLU A 209 -6.95 -19.56 14.06
C GLU A 209 -7.15 -21.03 13.70
N GLN A 210 -6.62 -21.97 14.49
CA GLN A 210 -6.83 -23.40 14.27
C GLN A 210 -8.31 -23.78 14.40
N GLY A 211 -9.04 -23.22 15.38
CA GLY A 211 -10.48 -23.46 15.52
C GLY A 211 -11.30 -22.96 14.33
N ALA A 212 -10.93 -21.83 13.74
CA ALA A 212 -11.52 -21.32 12.51
C ALA A 212 -11.18 -22.20 11.29
N ILE A 213 -9.92 -22.61 11.15
CA ILE A 213 -9.43 -23.51 10.10
C ILE A 213 -10.17 -24.86 10.16
N ASP A 214 -10.32 -25.45 11.34
CA ASP A 214 -11.04 -26.72 11.55
C ASP A 214 -12.52 -26.63 11.16
N GLN A 215 -13.18 -25.50 11.50
CA GLN A 215 -14.58 -25.30 11.16
C GLN A 215 -14.78 -25.03 9.65
N ALA A 216 -13.87 -24.26 9.03
CA ALA A 216 -13.85 -24.06 7.58
C ALA A 216 -13.61 -25.39 6.84
N ALA A 217 -12.67 -26.21 7.31
CA ALA A 217 -12.38 -27.52 6.74
C ALA A 217 -13.62 -28.44 6.77
N LYS A 218 -14.29 -28.56 7.92
CA LYS A 218 -15.55 -29.32 8.07
C LYS A 218 -16.65 -28.82 7.13
N ASN A 219 -16.81 -27.50 6.98
CA ASN A 219 -17.79 -26.92 6.07
C ASN A 219 -17.48 -27.23 4.60
N PHE A 220 -16.21 -27.29 4.20
CA PHE A 220 -15.82 -27.74 2.86
C PHE A 220 -16.01 -29.24 2.68
N ASP A 221 -15.63 -30.07 3.65
CA ASP A 221 -15.78 -31.53 3.56
C ASP A 221 -17.25 -31.97 3.46
N SER A 222 -18.15 -31.28 4.16
CA SER A 222 -19.60 -31.50 4.00
C SER A 222 -20.10 -31.12 2.60
N GLN A 223 -19.56 -30.07 1.98
CA GLN A 223 -19.92 -29.67 0.61
C GLN A 223 -19.34 -30.62 -0.44
N ILE A 224 -18.10 -31.07 -0.25
CA ILE A 224 -17.43 -32.05 -1.10
C ILE A 224 -18.19 -33.38 -1.05
N SER A 225 -18.54 -33.88 0.14
CA SER A 225 -19.34 -35.10 0.30
C SER A 225 -20.73 -35.02 -0.36
N ALA A 226 -21.39 -33.86 -0.29
CA ALA A 226 -22.64 -33.63 -1.01
C ALA A 226 -22.45 -33.64 -2.55
N ALA A 227 -21.38 -33.01 -3.05
CA ALA A 227 -21.08 -32.98 -4.48
C ALA A 227 -20.60 -34.34 -5.03
N ASP A 228 -19.80 -35.11 -4.28
CA ASP A 228 -19.44 -36.49 -4.62
C ASP A 228 -20.71 -37.39 -4.64
N THR A 229 -21.72 -37.10 -3.81
CA THR A 229 -23.04 -37.76 -3.86
C THR A 229 -23.84 -37.39 -5.11
N GLU A 230 -23.76 -36.14 -5.59
CA GLU A 230 -24.32 -35.73 -6.89
C GLU A 230 -23.63 -36.44 -8.06
N VAL A 231 -22.29 -36.57 -8.03
CA VAL A 231 -21.52 -37.34 -9.02
C VAL A 231 -21.97 -38.79 -9.06
N GLY A 232 -22.14 -39.44 -7.90
CA GLY A 232 -22.64 -40.82 -7.81
C GLY A 232 -24.01 -41.00 -8.45
N LYS A 233 -24.94 -40.06 -8.23
CA LYS A 233 -26.27 -40.07 -8.86
C LYS A 233 -26.20 -39.83 -10.37
N ALA A 234 -25.39 -38.87 -10.82
CA ALA A 234 -25.20 -38.58 -12.24
C ALA A 234 -24.59 -39.78 -13.00
N GLN A 235 -23.66 -40.51 -12.38
CA GLN A 235 -23.08 -41.73 -12.94
C GLN A 235 -24.12 -42.85 -13.07
N GLN A 236 -25.01 -43.01 -12.09
CA GLN A 236 -26.12 -43.97 -12.18
C GLN A 236 -27.08 -43.62 -13.34
N THR A 237 -27.41 -42.34 -13.54
CA THR A 237 -28.23 -41.89 -14.68
C THR A 237 -27.55 -42.18 -16.02
N VAL A 238 -26.25 -41.87 -16.16
CA VAL A 238 -25.48 -42.16 -17.38
C VAL A 238 -25.44 -43.66 -17.69
N ASN A 239 -25.27 -44.52 -16.68
CA ASN A 239 -25.29 -45.96 -16.87
C ASN A 239 -26.68 -46.45 -17.33
N ALA A 240 -27.76 -45.97 -16.71
CA ALA A 240 -29.12 -46.33 -17.10
C ALA A 240 -29.49 -45.85 -18.52
N ASP A 241 -29.05 -44.66 -18.91
CA ASP A 241 -29.22 -44.15 -20.28
C ASP A 241 -28.43 -44.98 -21.31
N GLN A 242 -27.23 -45.43 -20.96
CA GLN A 242 -26.44 -46.32 -21.81
C GLN A 242 -27.16 -47.65 -22.05
N ASP A 243 -27.81 -48.23 -21.04
CA ASP A 243 -28.64 -49.43 -21.19
C ASP A 243 -29.89 -49.17 -22.06
N VAL A 244 -30.53 -48.00 -21.93
CA VAL A 244 -31.63 -47.59 -22.81
C VAL A 244 -31.16 -47.45 -24.27
N VAL A 245 -29.99 -46.83 -24.50
CA VAL A 245 -29.37 -46.74 -25.84
C VAL A 245 -29.09 -48.14 -26.41
N ASN A 246 -28.52 -49.04 -25.61
CA ASN A 246 -28.25 -50.43 -26.01
C ASN A 246 -29.53 -51.16 -26.42
N ALA A 247 -30.61 -51.03 -25.64
CA ALA A 247 -31.91 -51.64 -25.93
C ALA A 247 -32.57 -51.05 -27.19
N LYS A 248 -32.47 -49.72 -27.40
CA LYS A 248 -33.00 -49.06 -28.60
C LYS A 248 -32.19 -49.39 -29.86
N ASP A 249 -30.87 -49.58 -29.76
CA ASP A 249 -30.03 -50.02 -30.87
C ASP A 249 -30.35 -51.46 -31.29
N ALA A 250 -30.53 -52.38 -30.33
CA ALA A 250 -31.00 -53.74 -30.61
C ALA A 250 -32.38 -53.75 -31.30
N ALA A 251 -33.32 -52.93 -30.82
CA ALA A 251 -34.64 -52.79 -31.45
C ALA A 251 -34.55 -52.19 -32.87
N ASN A 252 -33.68 -51.21 -33.09
CA ASN A 252 -33.47 -50.59 -34.39
C ASN A 252 -32.83 -51.58 -35.40
N LYS A 253 -31.87 -52.39 -34.96
CA LYS A 253 -31.28 -53.48 -35.75
C LYS A 253 -32.33 -54.52 -36.15
N ALA A 254 -33.19 -54.93 -35.21
CA ALA A 254 -34.29 -55.85 -35.49
C ALA A 254 -35.31 -55.27 -36.50
N ALA A 255 -35.65 -53.98 -36.39
CA ALA A 255 -36.54 -53.31 -37.33
C ALA A 255 -35.94 -53.22 -38.75
N ASN A 256 -34.64 -52.93 -38.88
CA ASN A 256 -33.96 -52.93 -40.19
C ASN A 256 -33.86 -54.34 -40.80
N GLN A 257 -33.68 -55.39 -39.99
CA GLN A 257 -33.76 -56.78 -40.47
C GLN A 257 -35.18 -57.12 -40.95
N ALA A 258 -36.23 -56.65 -40.28
CA ALA A 258 -37.61 -56.83 -40.71
C ALA A 258 -37.89 -56.15 -42.07
N VAL A 259 -37.33 -54.96 -42.32
CA VAL A 259 -37.36 -54.31 -43.65
C VAL A 259 -36.75 -55.20 -44.73
N LYS A 260 -35.56 -55.76 -44.47
CA LYS A 260 -34.91 -56.68 -45.44
C LYS A 260 -35.78 -57.91 -45.70
N ASN A 261 -36.27 -58.57 -44.65
CA ASN A 261 -37.09 -59.78 -44.77
C ASN A 261 -38.38 -59.52 -45.57
N ALA A 262 -39.04 -58.38 -45.37
CA ALA A 262 -40.22 -57.98 -46.12
C ALA A 262 -39.90 -57.68 -47.60
N GLN A 263 -38.75 -57.06 -47.88
CA GLN A 263 -38.29 -56.78 -49.24
C GLN A 263 -37.89 -58.04 -50.00
N ASP A 264 -37.17 -58.96 -49.36
CA ASP A 264 -36.83 -60.27 -49.92
C ASP A 264 -38.09 -61.07 -50.28
N LYS A 265 -39.08 -61.08 -49.37
CA LYS A 265 -40.38 -61.75 -49.60
C LYS A 265 -41.14 -61.15 -50.78
N LEU A 266 -41.28 -59.81 -50.82
CA LEU A 266 -41.96 -59.11 -51.91
C LEU A 266 -41.33 -59.44 -53.27
N SER A 267 -40.01 -59.51 -53.36
CA SER A 267 -39.31 -59.91 -54.59
C SER A 267 -39.68 -61.33 -55.01
N GLY A 268 -39.69 -62.30 -54.08
CA GLY A 268 -40.11 -63.67 -54.36
C GLY A 268 -41.55 -63.77 -54.86
N THR A 269 -42.48 -63.04 -54.23
CA THR A 269 -43.90 -62.99 -54.63
C THR A 269 -44.08 -62.35 -56.02
N GLN A 270 -43.32 -61.31 -56.34
CA GLN A 270 -43.31 -60.69 -57.68
C GLN A 270 -42.75 -61.62 -58.76
N ASP A 271 -41.70 -62.40 -58.48
CA ASP A 271 -41.15 -63.36 -59.45
C ASP A 271 -42.04 -64.59 -59.63
N ALA A 272 -42.78 -65.00 -58.60
CA ALA A 272 -43.83 -66.01 -58.73
C ALA A 272 -44.98 -65.53 -59.64
N LEU A 273 -45.42 -64.27 -59.49
CA LEU A 273 -46.44 -63.66 -60.35
C LEU A 273 -46.00 -63.62 -61.82
N LYS A 274 -44.78 -63.18 -62.12
CA LYS A 274 -44.22 -63.17 -63.50
C LYS A 274 -44.25 -64.57 -64.14
N LYS A 275 -43.87 -65.61 -63.39
CA LYS A 275 -43.89 -67.01 -63.86
C LYS A 275 -45.31 -67.52 -64.14
N ALA A 276 -46.26 -67.22 -63.25
CA ALA A 276 -47.66 -67.58 -63.45
C ALA A 276 -48.31 -66.85 -64.65
N GLN A 277 -47.87 -65.62 -64.94
CA GLN A 277 -48.33 -64.86 -66.11
C GLN A 277 -47.72 -65.35 -67.43
N ALA A 278 -46.51 -65.91 -67.42
CA ALA A 278 -45.81 -66.38 -68.62
C ALA A 278 -46.26 -67.78 -69.11
N ASN A 279 -46.75 -68.63 -68.20
CA ASN A 279 -46.99 -70.06 -68.45
C ASN A 279 -48.48 -70.43 -68.43
N GLN A 280 -49.32 -69.74 -69.22
CA GLN A 280 -50.71 -70.17 -69.43
C GLN A 280 -50.78 -71.26 -70.52
N PRO A 281 -51.37 -72.44 -70.24
CA PRO A 281 -51.57 -73.49 -71.25
C PRO A 281 -52.69 -73.13 -72.23
N VAL A 282 -52.69 -73.75 -73.40
CA VAL A 282 -53.68 -73.46 -74.45
C VAL A 282 -54.92 -74.33 -74.27
N VAL A 283 -55.94 -73.73 -73.67
CA VAL A 283 -57.23 -74.37 -73.38
C VAL A 283 -57.98 -74.61 -74.69
N ASN A 284 -57.93 -75.86 -75.14
CA ASN A 284 -58.70 -76.35 -76.28
C ASN A 284 -60.13 -76.69 -75.88
N THR A 285 -61.07 -76.53 -76.80
CA THR A 285 -62.49 -76.91 -76.63
C THR A 285 -63.02 -77.56 -77.91
N ILE A 286 -63.98 -78.48 -77.77
CA ILE A 286 -64.78 -78.96 -78.89
C ILE A 286 -65.96 -77.99 -79.05
N ASP A 287 -66.06 -77.36 -80.23
CA ASP A 287 -67.17 -76.48 -80.57
C ASP A 287 -68.33 -77.35 -81.08
N ALA A 288 -69.40 -77.40 -80.29
CA ALA A 288 -70.60 -78.20 -80.54
C ALA A 288 -71.78 -77.24 -80.79
N PRO A 289 -72.24 -77.08 -82.05
CA PRO A 289 -73.33 -76.18 -82.39
C PRO A 289 -74.58 -76.42 -81.55
N ALA A 290 -75.33 -75.35 -81.27
CA ALA A 290 -76.55 -75.44 -80.46
C ALA A 290 -77.53 -76.52 -80.97
N GLU A 291 -77.61 -76.72 -82.28
CA GLU A 291 -78.46 -77.76 -82.87
C GLU A 291 -77.97 -79.20 -82.64
N TYR A 292 -76.65 -79.42 -82.56
CA TYR A 292 -76.10 -80.73 -82.15
C TYR A 292 -76.53 -81.06 -80.71
N ILE A 293 -76.40 -80.09 -79.80
CA ILE A 293 -76.86 -80.22 -78.41
C ILE A 293 -78.38 -80.46 -78.32
N ASN A 294 -79.18 -79.78 -79.16
CA ASN A 294 -80.63 -79.95 -79.21
C ASN A 294 -81.03 -81.35 -79.70
N VAL A 295 -80.40 -81.87 -80.75
CA VAL A 295 -80.70 -83.21 -81.28
C VAL A 295 -80.42 -84.29 -80.24
N TRP A 296 -79.33 -84.20 -79.48
CA TRP A 296 -79.02 -85.16 -78.41
C TRP A 296 -79.94 -85.04 -77.19
N LYS A 297 -80.42 -83.83 -76.85
CA LYS A 297 -81.51 -83.64 -75.87
C LYS A 297 -82.80 -84.32 -76.30
N GLU A 298 -83.19 -84.11 -77.55
CA GLU A 298 -84.43 -84.64 -78.11
C GLU A 298 -84.37 -86.17 -78.23
N TYR A 299 -83.23 -86.73 -78.64
CA TYR A 299 -82.97 -88.17 -78.59
C TYR A 299 -83.06 -88.74 -77.17
N LEU A 300 -82.46 -88.09 -76.17
CA LEU A 300 -82.50 -88.56 -74.78
C LEU A 300 -83.93 -88.63 -74.19
N GLN A 301 -84.85 -87.80 -74.70
CA GLN A 301 -86.27 -87.79 -74.34
C GLN A 301 -87.12 -88.77 -75.15
N THR A 302 -86.76 -89.02 -76.41
CA THR A 302 -87.57 -89.81 -77.38
C THR A 302 -87.08 -91.23 -77.63
N LYS A 303 -85.87 -91.60 -77.17
CA LYS A 303 -85.30 -92.92 -77.44
C LYS A 303 -86.14 -94.06 -76.86
N LYS A 304 -86.22 -95.15 -77.63
CA LYS A 304 -86.85 -96.41 -77.19
C LYS A 304 -86.08 -96.98 -75.97
N PRO A 305 -86.75 -97.60 -74.98
CA PRO A 305 -86.08 -98.32 -73.90
C PRO A 305 -85.12 -99.38 -74.47
N GLY A 306 -83.86 -99.36 -74.02
CA GLY A 306 -82.82 -100.24 -74.56
C GLY A 306 -82.30 -99.86 -75.95
N GLY A 307 -82.51 -98.63 -76.43
CA GLY A 307 -81.84 -98.10 -77.63
C GLY A 307 -80.37 -97.73 -77.37
N TRP A 308 -79.47 -98.19 -78.26
CA TRP A 308 -78.00 -98.04 -78.13
C TRP A 308 -77.37 -97.06 -79.14
N THR A 309 -78.15 -96.59 -80.11
CA THR A 309 -77.72 -95.96 -81.37
C THR A 309 -78.74 -94.90 -81.84
N LEU A 310 -78.30 -93.92 -82.61
CA LEU A 310 -79.16 -92.96 -83.32
C LEU A 310 -79.03 -93.23 -84.82
N SER A 311 -79.89 -94.09 -85.34
CA SER A 311 -79.85 -94.56 -86.73
C SER A 311 -80.87 -93.83 -87.63
N LYS A 312 -80.58 -93.81 -88.94
CA LYS A 312 -81.50 -93.34 -89.98
C LYS A 312 -82.81 -94.16 -90.04
N SER A 313 -82.79 -95.43 -89.62
CA SER A 313 -83.95 -96.32 -89.59
C SER A 313 -84.92 -96.01 -88.45
N ASP A 314 -84.41 -95.67 -87.28
CA ASP A 314 -85.21 -95.52 -86.06
C ASP A 314 -85.58 -94.06 -85.76
N TYR A 315 -84.73 -93.11 -86.17
CA TYR A 315 -84.90 -91.68 -85.90
C TYR A 315 -84.57 -90.83 -87.14
N PRO A 316 -85.25 -91.02 -88.29
CA PRO A 316 -84.87 -90.41 -89.57
C PRO A 316 -84.76 -88.87 -89.54
N GLU A 317 -85.64 -88.18 -88.80
CA GLU A 317 -85.63 -86.72 -88.69
C GLU A 317 -84.47 -86.21 -87.81
N LEU A 318 -84.22 -86.86 -86.67
CA LEU A 318 -83.08 -86.54 -85.79
C LEU A 318 -81.75 -86.83 -86.51
N TYR A 319 -81.64 -87.96 -87.21
CA TYR A 319 -80.45 -88.31 -87.99
C TYR A 319 -80.17 -87.25 -89.08
N ALA A 320 -81.19 -86.79 -89.80
CA ALA A 320 -81.06 -85.76 -90.83
C ALA A 320 -80.72 -84.35 -90.28
N ARG A 321 -80.94 -84.11 -88.98
CA ARG A 321 -80.51 -82.89 -88.26
C ARG A 321 -79.09 -83.06 -87.71
N LEU A 322 -78.79 -84.17 -87.04
CA LEU A 322 -77.48 -84.56 -86.52
C LEU A 322 -76.40 -84.39 -87.60
N GLN A 323 -76.58 -85.04 -88.74
CA GLN A 323 -75.65 -85.04 -89.89
C GLN A 323 -75.28 -83.63 -90.39
N LYS A 324 -76.17 -82.64 -90.24
CA LYS A 324 -75.88 -81.25 -90.61
C LYS A 324 -75.07 -80.54 -89.53
N ALA A 325 -75.44 -80.74 -88.27
CA ALA A 325 -74.78 -80.13 -87.12
C ALA A 325 -73.37 -80.69 -86.90
N GLU A 326 -73.15 -82.00 -87.12
CA GLU A 326 -71.82 -82.63 -87.11
C GLU A 326 -70.90 -82.03 -88.18
N GLN A 327 -71.41 -81.88 -89.42
CA GLN A 327 -70.67 -81.25 -90.52
C GLN A 327 -70.36 -79.77 -90.29
N GLU A 328 -71.02 -79.10 -89.35
CA GLU A 328 -70.68 -77.76 -88.88
C GLU A 328 -69.61 -77.84 -87.77
N ALA A 329 -69.86 -78.65 -86.75
CA ALA A 329 -68.98 -78.87 -85.60
C ALA A 329 -67.55 -79.29 -85.99
N VAL A 330 -67.42 -80.20 -86.98
CA VAL A 330 -66.14 -80.69 -87.50
C VAL A 330 -65.29 -79.57 -88.13
N LYS A 331 -65.93 -78.53 -88.69
CA LYS A 331 -65.27 -77.37 -89.31
C LYS A 331 -64.84 -76.33 -88.27
N GLN A 332 -65.62 -76.16 -87.22
CA GLN A 332 -65.37 -75.20 -86.14
C GLN A 332 -64.32 -75.73 -85.13
N SER A 333 -64.44 -77.01 -84.74
CA SER A 333 -63.54 -77.69 -83.81
C SER A 333 -62.14 -77.94 -84.41
N ASN A 334 -61.17 -77.09 -84.08
CA ASN A 334 -59.78 -77.18 -84.53
C ASN A 334 -58.83 -77.14 -83.33
N TYR A 335 -57.87 -78.08 -83.29
CA TYR A 335 -56.84 -78.11 -82.25
C TYR A 335 -55.89 -76.92 -82.38
N GLN A 336 -55.56 -76.30 -81.25
CA GLN A 336 -54.53 -75.27 -81.11
C GLN A 336 -53.35 -75.82 -80.32
N GLU A 337 -52.13 -75.65 -80.85
CA GLU A 337 -50.88 -76.05 -80.19
C GLU A 337 -50.75 -75.42 -78.80
N ASP A 338 -50.30 -76.19 -77.82
CA ASP A 338 -49.86 -75.70 -76.51
C ASP A 338 -48.32 -75.68 -76.43
N PRO A 339 -47.68 -74.49 -76.53
CA PRO A 339 -46.23 -74.39 -76.47
C PRO A 339 -45.60 -74.93 -75.17
N ALA A 340 -46.31 -74.88 -74.04
CA ALA A 340 -45.81 -75.45 -72.78
C ALA A 340 -45.88 -76.98 -72.82
N ALA A 341 -46.96 -77.56 -73.36
CA ALA A 341 -47.09 -79.01 -73.51
C ALA A 341 -46.10 -79.63 -74.52
N THR A 342 -45.55 -78.85 -75.47
CA THR A 342 -44.46 -79.33 -76.36
C THR A 342 -43.17 -79.68 -75.58
N GLN A 343 -42.96 -79.10 -74.40
CA GLN A 343 -41.75 -79.32 -73.60
C GLN A 343 -41.84 -80.55 -72.69
N ILE A 344 -43.04 -81.13 -72.53
CA ILE A 344 -43.28 -82.31 -71.70
C ILE A 344 -43.33 -83.54 -72.60
N LYS A 345 -42.49 -84.53 -72.35
CA LYS A 345 -42.50 -85.81 -73.09
C LYS A 345 -43.63 -86.72 -72.62
N VAL A 346 -44.14 -87.52 -73.55
CA VAL A 346 -45.06 -88.63 -73.30
C VAL A 346 -44.28 -89.93 -73.38
N THR A 347 -44.56 -90.85 -72.46
CA THR A 347 -43.86 -92.12 -72.34
C THR A 347 -44.75 -93.26 -72.79
N LEU A 348 -44.26 -94.06 -73.75
CA LEU A 348 -44.86 -95.34 -74.12
C LEU A 348 -44.05 -96.49 -73.50
N ASN A 349 -44.75 -97.51 -73.04
CA ASN A 349 -44.22 -98.75 -72.50
C ASN A 349 -43.61 -99.62 -73.64
N PRO A 350 -42.75 -100.61 -73.35
CA PRO A 350 -42.07 -101.40 -74.38
C PRO A 350 -42.98 -102.20 -75.34
N ASN A 351 -44.23 -102.43 -74.97
CA ASN A 351 -45.28 -103.08 -75.78
C ASN A 351 -46.15 -102.09 -76.59
N GLY A 352 -45.90 -100.78 -76.49
CA GLY A 352 -46.57 -99.75 -77.28
C GLY A 352 -47.72 -99.00 -76.58
N THR A 353 -47.92 -99.23 -75.28
CA THR A 353 -49.04 -98.66 -74.50
C THR A 353 -48.64 -97.41 -73.71
N LEU A 354 -49.58 -96.57 -73.25
CA LEU A 354 -49.26 -95.36 -72.47
C LEU A 354 -48.73 -95.64 -71.05
N SER A 355 -47.80 -94.81 -70.58
CA SER A 355 -47.42 -94.76 -69.17
C SER A 355 -48.60 -94.26 -68.31
N ARG A 356 -48.71 -94.73 -67.06
CA ARG A 356 -49.82 -94.39 -66.16
C ARG A 356 -50.06 -92.87 -66.06
N ASP A 357 -49.01 -92.09 -65.88
CA ASP A 357 -49.10 -90.63 -65.71
C ASP A 357 -49.59 -89.93 -66.98
N ASP A 358 -49.39 -90.54 -68.15
CA ASP A 358 -49.90 -90.06 -69.42
C ASP A 358 -51.32 -90.61 -69.73
N VAL A 359 -51.72 -91.78 -69.22
CA VAL A 359 -53.14 -92.22 -69.20
C VAL A 359 -53.98 -91.30 -68.29
N ILE A 360 -53.46 -90.94 -67.11
CA ILE A 360 -54.10 -89.95 -66.22
C ILE A 360 -54.30 -88.62 -66.96
N PHE A 361 -53.23 -88.10 -67.59
CA PHE A 361 -53.29 -86.86 -68.34
C PHE A 361 -54.23 -86.94 -69.56
N ALA A 362 -54.20 -88.06 -70.30
CA ALA A 362 -55.07 -88.30 -71.44
C ALA A 362 -56.54 -88.29 -71.02
N THR A 363 -56.88 -89.00 -69.94
CA THR A 363 -58.22 -89.07 -69.38
C THR A 363 -58.70 -87.72 -68.87
N GLN A 364 -57.84 -86.98 -68.15
CA GLN A 364 -58.12 -85.62 -67.68
C GLN A 364 -58.43 -84.67 -68.84
N TYR A 365 -57.63 -84.72 -69.91
CA TYR A 365 -57.80 -83.88 -71.08
C TYR A 365 -59.08 -84.26 -71.86
N ALA A 366 -59.32 -85.54 -72.12
CA ALA A 366 -60.54 -86.03 -72.76
C ALA A 366 -61.81 -85.63 -71.97
N ALA A 367 -61.82 -85.82 -70.66
CA ALA A 367 -62.94 -85.42 -69.81
C ALA A 367 -63.17 -83.89 -69.84
N SER A 368 -62.10 -83.09 -69.93
CA SER A 368 -62.22 -81.62 -70.06
C SER A 368 -62.85 -81.17 -71.39
N LEU A 369 -62.68 -81.95 -72.47
CA LEU A 369 -63.31 -81.70 -73.77
C LEU A 369 -64.77 -82.17 -73.82
N ILE A 370 -65.06 -83.35 -73.24
CA ILE A 370 -66.36 -84.02 -73.36
C ILE A 370 -67.38 -83.50 -72.33
N ASN A 371 -66.96 -83.21 -71.09
CA ASN A 371 -67.89 -82.86 -70.01
C ASN A 371 -68.73 -81.60 -70.27
N PRO A 372 -68.20 -80.49 -70.85
CA PRO A 372 -69.00 -79.33 -71.19
C PRO A 372 -70.16 -79.66 -72.16
N ILE A 373 -69.97 -80.62 -73.07
CA ILE A 373 -71.00 -81.07 -74.01
C ILE A 373 -72.05 -81.93 -73.29
N ARG A 374 -71.61 -82.82 -72.38
CA ARG A 374 -72.51 -83.64 -71.53
C ARG A 374 -73.38 -82.76 -70.63
N GLU A 375 -72.79 -81.77 -69.97
CA GLU A 375 -73.51 -80.76 -69.19
C GLU A 375 -74.48 -79.95 -70.05
N ALA A 376 -74.05 -79.50 -71.23
CA ALA A 376 -74.91 -78.76 -72.16
C ALA A 376 -76.09 -79.58 -72.66
N ILE A 377 -75.96 -80.91 -72.82
CA ILE A 377 -77.05 -81.84 -73.15
C ILE A 377 -77.93 -82.12 -71.92
N GLY A 378 -77.34 -82.22 -70.73
CA GLY A 378 -78.01 -82.61 -69.48
C GLY A 378 -77.76 -84.06 -69.05
N THR A 379 -76.65 -84.67 -69.49
CA THR A 379 -76.14 -85.94 -68.95
C THR A 379 -75.09 -85.68 -67.87
N ASN A 380 -74.87 -86.65 -66.97
CA ASN A 380 -73.85 -86.53 -65.91
C ASN A 380 -72.46 -86.31 -66.53
N PRO A 381 -71.62 -85.39 -66.00
CA PRO A 381 -70.20 -85.33 -66.36
C PRO A 381 -69.50 -86.66 -66.08
N TYR A 382 -68.49 -87.01 -66.88
CA TYR A 382 -67.58 -88.11 -66.56
C TYR A 382 -66.80 -87.81 -65.29
N LYS A 383 -66.71 -88.81 -64.41
CA LYS A 383 -65.69 -88.90 -63.35
C LYS A 383 -64.41 -89.53 -63.90
N ILE A 384 -63.31 -89.34 -63.17
CA ILE A 384 -62.08 -90.13 -63.32
C ILE A 384 -61.78 -90.72 -61.95
N THR A 385 -61.34 -91.97 -61.90
CA THR A 385 -60.96 -92.69 -60.66
C THR A 385 -59.69 -93.48 -60.90
N ASN A 386 -58.98 -93.90 -59.85
CA ASN A 386 -57.87 -94.85 -60.03
C ASN A 386 -58.32 -96.11 -60.81
N ALA A 387 -59.49 -96.66 -60.50
CA ALA A 387 -60.07 -97.81 -61.19
C ALA A 387 -60.23 -97.60 -62.70
N SER A 388 -60.65 -96.43 -63.16
CA SER A 388 -60.84 -96.20 -64.59
C SER A 388 -59.53 -96.00 -65.35
N ILE A 389 -58.47 -95.53 -64.69
CA ILE A 389 -57.11 -95.58 -65.23
C ILE A 389 -56.58 -97.01 -65.24
N ASP A 390 -56.72 -97.75 -64.13
CA ASP A 390 -56.28 -99.15 -64.00
C ASP A 390 -56.93 -100.07 -65.04
N VAL A 391 -58.24 -99.94 -65.24
CA VAL A 391 -58.98 -100.74 -66.21
C VAL A 391 -58.59 -100.40 -67.64
N ALA A 392 -58.45 -99.12 -68.01
CA ALA A 392 -57.94 -98.75 -69.34
C ALA A 392 -56.55 -99.37 -69.59
N GLN A 393 -55.68 -99.33 -68.58
CA GLN A 393 -54.38 -100.01 -68.63
C GLN A 393 -54.49 -101.53 -68.76
N GLU A 394 -55.45 -102.21 -68.12
CA GLU A 394 -55.68 -103.64 -68.35
C GLU A 394 -56.26 -103.97 -69.75
N VAL A 395 -57.03 -103.04 -70.34
CA VAL A 395 -57.59 -103.16 -71.69
C VAL A 395 -56.47 -103.04 -72.73
N GLU A 396 -55.74 -101.93 -72.75
CA GLU A 396 -54.82 -101.64 -73.86
C GLU A 396 -53.56 -102.53 -73.82
N ASN A 397 -53.03 -102.86 -72.62
CA ASN A 397 -52.01 -103.91 -72.51
C ASN A 397 -52.54 -105.28 -72.96
N GLY A 398 -53.85 -105.53 -72.80
CA GLY A 398 -54.48 -106.75 -73.27
C GLY A 398 -54.59 -106.88 -74.77
N TYR A 399 -55.01 -105.83 -75.45
CA TYR A 399 -55.02 -105.80 -76.92
C TYR A 399 -53.59 -105.99 -77.48
N ARG A 400 -52.53 -105.64 -76.73
CA ARG A 400 -51.15 -105.98 -77.06
C ARG A 400 -50.75 -107.41 -76.70
N ASP A 401 -51.14 -107.96 -75.55
CA ASP A 401 -50.91 -109.36 -75.14
C ASP A 401 -51.48 -110.33 -76.18
N ASP A 402 -52.74 -110.10 -76.58
CA ASP A 402 -53.51 -110.92 -77.52
C ASP A 402 -53.17 -110.59 -79.00
N ASN A 403 -52.22 -109.66 -79.23
CA ASN A 403 -51.78 -109.13 -80.54
C ASN A 403 -52.95 -108.71 -81.45
N TRP A 404 -53.97 -108.08 -80.85
CA TRP A 404 -55.22 -107.74 -81.49
C TRP A 404 -55.08 -106.53 -82.43
N ASN A 405 -55.62 -106.65 -83.64
CA ASN A 405 -55.70 -105.54 -84.59
C ASN A 405 -57.11 -104.97 -84.66
N THR A 406 -57.38 -103.92 -83.89
CA THR A 406 -58.70 -103.25 -83.81
C THR A 406 -59.18 -102.72 -85.16
N TRP A 407 -58.26 -102.30 -86.05
CA TRP A 407 -58.58 -101.81 -87.39
C TRP A 407 -59.20 -102.89 -88.31
N ASP A 408 -58.80 -104.15 -88.14
CA ASP A 408 -59.29 -105.27 -88.96
C ASP A 408 -60.41 -106.07 -88.26
N ASN A 409 -60.42 -106.11 -86.92
CA ASN A 409 -61.26 -107.03 -86.14
C ASN A 409 -62.32 -106.32 -85.25
N GLY A 410 -62.27 -104.99 -85.11
CA GLY A 410 -63.11 -104.26 -84.15
C GLY A 410 -62.71 -104.51 -82.69
N HIS A 411 -63.65 -104.34 -81.76
CA HIS A 411 -63.42 -104.50 -80.31
C HIS A 411 -63.12 -105.96 -79.89
N ASP A 412 -62.11 -106.19 -79.04
CA ASP A 412 -61.92 -107.48 -78.38
C ASP A 412 -62.89 -107.64 -77.20
N ASN A 413 -64.10 -108.03 -77.55
CA ASN A 413 -65.17 -108.34 -76.61
C ASN A 413 -64.80 -109.48 -75.64
N ASN A 414 -63.84 -110.36 -75.98
CA ASN A 414 -63.39 -111.41 -75.07
C ASN A 414 -62.47 -110.84 -73.99
N ARG A 415 -61.55 -109.94 -74.36
CA ARG A 415 -60.66 -109.27 -73.39
C ARG A 415 -61.44 -108.32 -72.48
N LEU A 416 -62.31 -107.49 -73.05
CA LEU A 416 -63.22 -106.60 -72.29
C LEU A 416 -64.09 -107.40 -71.29
N GLY A 417 -64.68 -108.52 -71.73
CA GLY A 417 -65.48 -109.39 -70.87
C GLY A 417 -64.68 -110.07 -69.74
N GLN A 418 -63.41 -110.39 -69.98
CA GLN A 418 -62.51 -110.93 -68.96
C GLN A 418 -62.12 -109.87 -67.91
N ILE A 419 -61.77 -108.67 -68.34
CA ILE A 419 -61.39 -107.58 -67.42
C ILE A 419 -62.59 -107.16 -66.57
N ALA A 420 -63.77 -107.02 -67.16
CA ALA A 420 -65.01 -106.76 -66.42
C ALA A 420 -65.28 -107.82 -65.34
N LYS A 421 -65.05 -109.10 -65.66
CA LYS A 421 -65.14 -110.22 -64.70
C LYS A 421 -64.07 -110.12 -63.60
N ASN A 422 -62.83 -109.76 -63.93
CA ASN A 422 -61.72 -109.64 -62.98
C ASN A 422 -61.90 -108.48 -61.99
N TRP A 423 -62.46 -107.36 -62.47
CA TRP A 423 -62.81 -106.19 -61.65
C TRP A 423 -64.15 -106.33 -60.93
N GLY A 424 -64.93 -107.35 -61.24
CA GLY A 424 -66.24 -107.58 -60.64
C GLY A 424 -67.28 -106.52 -61.02
N THR A 425 -67.08 -105.78 -62.10
CA THR A 425 -68.10 -104.91 -62.68
C THR A 425 -68.96 -105.68 -63.68
N SER A 426 -70.10 -105.13 -64.09
CA SER A 426 -71.05 -105.79 -65.00
C SER A 426 -70.55 -105.82 -66.44
N MET A 427 -69.89 -104.74 -66.87
CA MET A 427 -69.34 -104.55 -68.21
C MET A 427 -68.29 -103.42 -68.20
N ILE A 428 -67.47 -103.39 -69.24
CA ILE A 428 -66.70 -102.22 -69.68
C ILE A 428 -67.30 -101.79 -71.00
N GLY A 429 -67.57 -100.51 -71.18
CA GLY A 429 -67.86 -99.93 -72.50
C GLY A 429 -66.56 -99.46 -73.14
N GLU A 430 -66.39 -99.66 -74.44
CA GLU A 430 -65.24 -99.15 -75.18
C GLU A 430 -65.76 -98.36 -76.39
N SER A 431 -65.26 -97.14 -76.54
CA SER A 431 -65.31 -96.43 -77.82
C SER A 431 -63.90 -96.20 -78.31
N TRP A 432 -63.64 -96.53 -79.57
CA TRP A 432 -62.28 -96.62 -80.09
C TRP A 432 -62.12 -95.80 -81.37
N ALA A 433 -61.01 -95.07 -81.47
CA ALA A 433 -60.64 -94.33 -82.67
C ALA A 433 -59.18 -94.60 -83.05
N GLY A 434 -58.85 -94.46 -84.33
CA GLY A 434 -57.46 -94.37 -84.76
C GLY A 434 -56.71 -93.20 -84.11
N ASP A 435 -55.38 -93.21 -84.21
CA ASP A 435 -54.45 -92.37 -83.44
C ASP A 435 -54.60 -90.83 -83.55
N GLY A 436 -55.50 -90.30 -84.38
CA GLY A 436 -55.79 -88.85 -84.44
C GLY A 436 -54.61 -87.97 -84.84
N SER A 437 -53.57 -88.50 -85.51
CA SER A 437 -52.27 -87.83 -85.73
C SER A 437 -51.44 -87.59 -84.46
N PHE A 438 -51.54 -88.50 -83.48
CA PHE A 438 -50.62 -88.62 -82.36
C PHE A 438 -49.24 -89.12 -82.85
N GLY A 439 -49.25 -90.16 -83.66
CA GLY A 439 -48.12 -90.67 -84.42
C GLY A 439 -47.83 -89.81 -85.64
N LYS A 440 -46.55 -89.75 -86.01
CA LYS A 440 -46.10 -88.99 -87.18
C LYS A 440 -46.01 -89.93 -88.38
N LEU A 441 -46.96 -89.76 -89.31
CA LEU A 441 -47.02 -90.52 -90.55
C LEU A 441 -45.79 -90.25 -91.43
N ARG A 442 -45.02 -91.30 -91.71
CA ARG A 442 -43.85 -91.29 -92.61
C ARG A 442 -44.07 -92.26 -93.76
N TYR A 443 -44.10 -91.77 -94.99
CA TYR A 443 -44.10 -92.64 -96.17
C TYR A 443 -42.74 -93.34 -96.34
N ASP A 444 -42.77 -94.61 -96.72
CA ASP A 444 -41.58 -95.39 -97.04
C ASP A 444 -41.60 -95.79 -98.52
N GLU A 445 -40.72 -95.17 -99.32
CA GLU A 445 -40.70 -95.30 -100.78
C GLU A 445 -40.34 -96.72 -101.27
N ASN A 446 -39.72 -97.56 -100.43
CA ASN A 446 -39.36 -98.92 -100.79
C ASN A 446 -40.57 -99.85 -100.65
N THR A 447 -41.23 -99.78 -99.49
CA THR A 447 -42.38 -100.64 -99.16
C THR A 447 -43.71 -100.11 -99.70
N HIS A 448 -43.76 -98.85 -100.13
CA HIS A 448 -44.96 -98.13 -100.57
C HIS A 448 -46.05 -98.03 -99.49
N LYS A 449 -45.65 -98.07 -98.21
CA LYS A 449 -46.54 -97.99 -97.04
C LYS A 449 -46.29 -96.72 -96.24
N TRP A 450 -47.30 -96.31 -95.48
CA TRP A 450 -47.14 -95.29 -94.45
C TRP A 450 -46.81 -95.94 -93.11
N THR A 451 -45.78 -95.47 -92.41
CA THR A 451 -45.43 -95.93 -91.06
C THR A 451 -45.79 -94.86 -90.05
N HIS A 452 -46.46 -95.24 -88.96
CA HIS A 452 -46.63 -94.38 -87.79
C HIS A 452 -45.35 -94.38 -86.95
N ASP A 453 -44.81 -93.18 -86.69
CA ASP A 453 -43.68 -92.94 -85.80
C ASP A 453 -44.17 -92.34 -84.47
N TYR A 454 -44.11 -93.14 -83.41
CA TYR A 454 -44.41 -92.76 -82.02
C TYR A 454 -43.14 -92.43 -81.20
N SER A 455 -42.01 -92.17 -81.86
CA SER A 455 -40.80 -91.72 -81.17
C SER A 455 -40.91 -90.24 -80.77
N ASN A 456 -40.26 -89.89 -79.65
CA ASN A 456 -40.07 -88.49 -79.21
C ASN A 456 -41.35 -87.68 -78.94
N LEU A 457 -42.50 -88.33 -78.73
CA LEU A 457 -43.80 -87.73 -78.47
C LEU A 457 -43.82 -86.71 -77.31
N THR A 458 -44.69 -85.71 -77.43
CA THR A 458 -44.92 -84.66 -76.44
C THR A 458 -46.37 -84.65 -75.95
N ARG A 459 -46.67 -84.00 -74.82
CA ARG A 459 -48.05 -83.86 -74.35
C ARG A 459 -48.92 -83.06 -75.30
N ASN A 460 -48.34 -82.15 -76.08
CA ASN A 460 -49.01 -81.48 -77.20
C ASN A 460 -49.39 -82.45 -78.34
N ASP A 461 -48.55 -83.44 -78.65
CA ASP A 461 -48.90 -84.48 -79.64
C ASP A 461 -50.05 -85.38 -79.11
N LEU A 462 -50.01 -85.75 -77.83
CA LEU A 462 -51.05 -86.53 -77.16
C LEU A 462 -52.39 -85.78 -77.06
N GLN A 463 -52.36 -84.49 -76.68
CA GLN A 463 -53.52 -83.61 -76.70
C GLN A 463 -54.14 -83.53 -78.11
N ARG A 464 -53.34 -83.33 -79.16
CA ARG A 464 -53.81 -83.33 -80.55
C ARG A 464 -54.50 -84.65 -80.93
N GLY A 465 -53.88 -85.78 -80.61
CA GLY A 465 -54.42 -87.11 -80.86
C GLY A 465 -55.78 -87.31 -80.22
N ILE A 466 -55.88 -87.05 -78.91
CA ILE A 466 -57.12 -87.15 -78.14
C ILE A 466 -58.18 -86.17 -78.65
N TYR A 467 -57.81 -84.92 -78.95
CA TYR A 467 -58.73 -83.91 -79.48
C TYR A 467 -59.37 -84.38 -80.80
N ASN A 468 -58.55 -84.91 -81.71
CA ASN A 468 -59.02 -85.44 -82.99
C ASN A 468 -59.83 -86.74 -82.83
N ALA A 469 -59.45 -87.62 -81.90
CA ALA A 469 -60.19 -88.83 -81.57
C ALA A 469 -61.57 -88.52 -80.97
N VAL A 470 -61.64 -87.63 -79.97
CA VAL A 470 -62.90 -87.10 -79.41
C VAL A 470 -63.74 -86.46 -80.51
N LYS A 471 -63.14 -85.65 -81.39
CA LYS A 471 -63.86 -85.02 -82.51
C LYS A 471 -64.45 -86.05 -83.48
N ALA A 472 -63.72 -87.14 -83.77
CA ALA A 472 -64.18 -88.21 -84.65
C ALA A 472 -65.29 -89.06 -84.01
N LEU A 473 -65.20 -89.34 -82.70
CA LEU A 473 -66.17 -90.16 -81.95
C LEU A 473 -67.41 -89.39 -81.52
N LEU A 474 -67.40 -88.05 -81.55
CA LEU A 474 -68.58 -87.21 -81.31
C LEU A 474 -69.29 -86.78 -82.60
N PHE A 475 -68.58 -86.71 -83.73
CA PHE A 475 -69.12 -86.24 -85.00
C PHE A 475 -68.84 -87.28 -86.10
N GLU A 476 -69.40 -88.49 -85.93
CA GLU A 476 -69.12 -89.65 -86.79
C GLU A 476 -69.47 -89.39 -88.28
N CYS A 477 -70.33 -88.41 -88.59
CA CYS A 477 -70.67 -87.96 -89.95
C CYS A 477 -71.07 -89.13 -90.87
N GLU A 478 -71.86 -90.06 -90.30
CA GLU A 478 -72.07 -91.39 -90.86
C GLU A 478 -72.57 -91.41 -92.31
N LYS A 479 -71.87 -92.19 -93.14
CA LYS A 479 -72.28 -92.50 -94.50
C LYS A 479 -73.34 -93.60 -94.49
N GLU A 480 -74.13 -93.65 -95.55
CA GLU A 480 -75.09 -94.72 -95.77
C GLU A 480 -74.35 -96.08 -95.82
N ASN A 481 -74.75 -97.02 -94.94
CA ASN A 481 -74.07 -98.28 -94.61
C ASN A 481 -72.84 -98.19 -93.68
N SER A 482 -72.73 -97.15 -92.84
CA SER A 482 -71.87 -97.17 -91.64
C SER A 482 -72.30 -98.29 -90.67
N THR A 483 -71.34 -98.88 -89.95
CA THR A 483 -71.57 -99.98 -89.00
C THR A 483 -71.73 -99.53 -87.54
N SER A 484 -71.34 -98.30 -87.18
CA SER A 484 -71.39 -97.81 -85.79
C SER A 484 -72.76 -97.27 -85.37
N SER A 485 -73.55 -96.67 -86.29
CA SER A 485 -74.87 -96.08 -86.05
C SER A 485 -74.90 -95.01 -84.93
N ASN A 486 -73.88 -94.13 -84.91
CA ASN A 486 -73.60 -93.17 -83.83
C ASN A 486 -73.37 -93.86 -82.47
N GLY A 487 -72.83 -95.07 -82.52
CA GLY A 487 -72.58 -95.95 -81.38
C GLY A 487 -71.46 -95.47 -80.46
N HIS A 488 -70.52 -94.67 -80.95
CA HIS A 488 -69.50 -94.08 -80.09
C HIS A 488 -69.99 -92.76 -79.52
N THR A 489 -70.67 -91.95 -80.35
CA THR A 489 -71.27 -90.68 -79.93
C THR A 489 -72.26 -90.87 -78.79
N THR A 490 -73.12 -91.90 -78.87
CA THR A 490 -74.09 -92.22 -77.80
C THR A 490 -73.45 -92.67 -76.49
N ASP A 491 -72.25 -93.28 -76.54
CA ASP A 491 -71.48 -93.71 -75.37
C ASP A 491 -70.73 -92.53 -74.73
N LEU A 492 -69.93 -91.81 -75.53
CA LEU A 492 -69.16 -90.64 -75.09
C LEU A 492 -70.06 -89.57 -74.45
N LEU A 493 -71.25 -89.31 -75.00
CA LEU A 493 -72.21 -88.35 -74.44
C LEU A 493 -73.00 -88.90 -73.25
N GLY A 494 -72.92 -90.19 -72.94
CA GLY A 494 -73.66 -90.83 -71.84
C GLY A 494 -75.18 -90.94 -72.06
N VAL A 495 -75.68 -90.45 -73.21
CA VAL A 495 -77.10 -90.52 -73.59
C VAL A 495 -77.59 -91.95 -73.75
N ARG A 496 -76.69 -92.91 -73.97
CA ARG A 496 -76.96 -94.36 -73.92
C ARG A 496 -77.34 -94.83 -72.51
N ALA A 497 -76.56 -94.46 -71.49
CA ALA A 497 -76.76 -94.87 -70.10
C ALA A 497 -77.88 -94.11 -69.37
N ALA A 498 -78.01 -92.81 -69.64
CA ALA A 498 -79.12 -92.00 -69.12
C ALA A 498 -80.47 -92.58 -69.59
N ASN A 499 -81.48 -92.58 -68.71
CA ASN A 499 -82.82 -93.17 -68.94
C ASN A 499 -82.82 -94.67 -69.35
N SER A 500 -81.70 -95.40 -69.21
CA SER A 500 -81.68 -96.85 -69.44
C SER A 500 -82.37 -97.63 -68.31
N HIS A 501 -83.00 -98.75 -68.67
CA HIS A 501 -83.60 -99.71 -67.73
C HIS A 501 -82.69 -100.93 -67.45
N GLY A 502 -81.56 -101.04 -68.15
CA GLY A 502 -80.52 -102.04 -67.92
C GLY A 502 -79.14 -101.39 -67.78
N ILE A 503 -78.17 -102.14 -67.25
CA ILE A 503 -76.81 -101.63 -67.08
C ILE A 503 -76.20 -101.24 -68.43
N VAL A 504 -75.64 -100.03 -68.45
CA VAL A 504 -74.76 -99.52 -69.48
C VAL A 504 -73.66 -98.72 -68.78
N ALA A 505 -72.43 -98.83 -69.28
CA ALA A 505 -71.31 -97.98 -68.90
C ALA A 505 -71.50 -96.53 -69.37
N GLY A 506 -70.68 -95.60 -68.87
CA GLY A 506 -70.74 -94.18 -69.27
C GLY A 506 -70.73 -93.16 -68.14
N ASP A 507 -70.37 -93.53 -66.91
CA ASP A 507 -70.29 -92.60 -65.76
C ASP A 507 -68.86 -92.19 -65.38
N ILE A 508 -67.92 -93.11 -65.54
CA ILE A 508 -66.50 -92.93 -65.24
C ILE A 508 -65.71 -93.24 -66.50
N LEU A 509 -64.69 -92.43 -66.80
CA LEU A 509 -63.86 -92.54 -68.00
C LEU A 509 -62.42 -92.95 -67.64
N GLY A 510 -61.85 -93.83 -68.45
CA GLY A 510 -60.42 -93.96 -68.71
C GLY A 510 -60.16 -93.66 -70.19
N VAL A 511 -59.03 -93.03 -70.52
CA VAL A 511 -58.58 -92.86 -71.90
C VAL A 511 -57.12 -93.25 -72.02
N SER A 512 -56.86 -94.24 -72.87
CA SER A 512 -55.53 -94.74 -73.14
C SER A 512 -55.28 -94.96 -74.63
N PHE A 513 -54.10 -95.46 -74.97
CA PHE A 513 -53.63 -95.64 -76.34
C PHE A 513 -52.69 -96.84 -76.44
N ASP A 514 -52.84 -97.60 -77.52
CA ASP A 514 -51.92 -98.65 -77.91
C ASP A 514 -51.49 -98.55 -79.39
N TYR A 515 -50.41 -99.24 -79.75
CA TYR A 515 -50.08 -99.53 -81.15
C TYR A 515 -49.35 -100.87 -81.29
N GLY A 516 -49.67 -101.61 -82.36
CA GLY A 516 -48.98 -102.86 -82.67
C GLY A 516 -47.70 -102.61 -83.47
N LYS A 517 -46.52 -102.86 -82.90
CA LYS A 517 -45.25 -102.72 -83.64
C LYS A 517 -45.19 -103.73 -84.80
N GLY A 518 -45.15 -103.24 -86.04
CA GLY A 518 -45.24 -104.05 -87.24
C GLY A 518 -46.64 -104.56 -87.59
N MET A 519 -47.68 -104.13 -86.86
CA MET A 519 -49.08 -104.36 -87.21
C MET A 519 -49.47 -103.47 -88.40
N GLU A 520 -50.28 -104.01 -89.31
CA GLU A 520 -50.62 -103.35 -90.57
C GLU A 520 -52.13 -103.40 -90.85
N SER A 521 -52.65 -102.36 -91.50
CA SER A 521 -53.98 -102.33 -92.12
C SER A 521 -54.05 -101.16 -93.09
N ALA A 522 -54.90 -101.24 -94.12
CA ALA A 522 -55.14 -100.19 -95.12
C ALA A 522 -53.87 -99.55 -95.76
N GLY A 523 -52.76 -100.31 -95.88
CA GLY A 523 -51.48 -99.81 -96.40
C GLY A 523 -50.63 -99.00 -95.41
N GLN A 524 -50.97 -99.05 -94.12
CA GLN A 524 -50.26 -98.42 -93.02
C GLN A 524 -49.59 -99.47 -92.10
N VAL A 525 -48.53 -99.07 -91.39
CA VAL A 525 -47.68 -99.90 -90.51
C VAL A 525 -47.50 -99.21 -89.17
N ASN A 526 -47.35 -100.00 -88.09
CA ASN A 526 -47.39 -99.53 -86.70
C ASN A 526 -48.75 -98.88 -86.34
N ILE A 527 -49.85 -99.39 -86.87
CA ILE A 527 -51.16 -98.83 -86.58
C ILE A 527 -51.51 -98.95 -85.09
N GLY A 528 -52.23 -97.95 -84.58
CA GLY A 528 -52.65 -97.81 -83.19
C GLY A 528 -53.93 -97.01 -83.06
N GLY A 529 -54.40 -96.80 -81.83
CA GLY A 529 -55.63 -96.06 -81.58
C GLY A 529 -55.87 -95.71 -80.11
N PHE A 530 -56.78 -94.75 -79.89
CA PHE A 530 -57.23 -94.34 -78.58
C PHE A 530 -58.45 -95.15 -78.13
N HIS A 531 -58.34 -95.70 -76.92
CA HIS A 531 -59.40 -96.40 -76.21
C HIS A 531 -60.06 -95.42 -75.23
N PHE A 532 -61.36 -95.24 -75.34
CA PHE A 532 -62.19 -94.47 -74.41
C PHE A 532 -63.03 -95.48 -73.62
N ASP A 533 -62.43 -95.98 -72.54
CA ASP A 533 -63.01 -96.98 -71.67
C ASP A 533 -63.98 -96.34 -70.69
N SER A 534 -65.27 -96.68 -70.84
CA SER A 534 -66.32 -96.23 -69.96
C SER A 534 -66.68 -97.31 -68.94
N LEU A 535 -66.86 -96.90 -67.68
CA LEU A 535 -67.35 -97.75 -66.60
C LEU A 535 -68.74 -97.33 -66.12
N VAL A 536 -69.41 -98.27 -65.47
CA VAL A 536 -70.64 -98.06 -64.69
C VAL A 536 -70.22 -97.56 -63.31
N ASP A 537 -70.73 -96.41 -62.86
CA ASP A 537 -70.52 -95.99 -61.47
C ASP A 537 -71.43 -96.80 -60.54
N GLY A 538 -70.86 -97.81 -59.87
CA GLY A 538 -71.56 -98.64 -58.91
C GLY A 538 -72.18 -97.87 -57.73
N ASN A 539 -71.61 -96.70 -57.39
CA ASN A 539 -72.09 -95.80 -56.35
C ASN A 539 -73.10 -94.74 -56.86
N SER A 540 -73.44 -94.74 -58.16
CA SER A 540 -74.42 -93.80 -58.71
C SER A 540 -75.86 -94.14 -58.30
N GLU A 541 -76.72 -93.11 -58.27
CA GLU A 541 -78.15 -93.31 -58.00
C GLU A 541 -78.84 -94.16 -59.08
N ARG A 542 -78.35 -94.16 -60.34
CA ARG A 542 -78.86 -95.05 -61.40
C ARG A 542 -78.64 -96.51 -61.01
N THR A 543 -77.41 -96.88 -60.63
CA THR A 543 -77.08 -98.27 -60.27
C THR A 543 -77.82 -98.70 -59.00
N LYS A 544 -77.91 -97.85 -57.98
CA LYS A 544 -78.69 -98.12 -56.75
C LYS A 544 -80.18 -98.37 -57.06
N GLN A 545 -80.78 -97.55 -57.92
CA GLN A 545 -82.17 -97.74 -58.34
C GLN A 545 -82.37 -99.02 -59.17
N MET A 546 -81.41 -99.40 -60.02
CA MET A 546 -81.45 -100.66 -60.77
C MET A 546 -81.41 -101.89 -59.83
N HIS A 547 -80.58 -101.87 -58.78
CA HIS A 547 -80.60 -102.91 -57.73
C HIS A 547 -81.91 -102.90 -56.94
N ALA A 548 -82.41 -101.73 -56.52
CA ALA A 548 -83.68 -101.60 -55.79
C ALA A 548 -84.90 -102.11 -56.59
N ASN A 549 -84.85 -102.01 -57.92
CA ASN A 549 -85.84 -102.55 -58.85
C ASN A 549 -85.68 -104.07 -59.12
N GLY A 550 -84.79 -104.77 -58.41
CA GLY A 550 -84.58 -106.22 -58.52
C GLY A 550 -83.61 -106.66 -59.61
N GLY A 551 -82.82 -105.74 -60.19
CA GLY A 551 -81.80 -106.07 -61.17
C GLY A 551 -80.60 -106.80 -60.55
N VAL A 552 -80.22 -107.95 -61.10
CA VAL A 552 -79.05 -108.74 -60.63
C VAL A 552 -77.83 -108.38 -61.47
N PHE A 553 -77.06 -107.40 -60.99
CA PHE A 553 -75.89 -106.86 -61.66
C PHE A 553 -74.67 -106.88 -60.74
N LYS A 554 -73.45 -106.86 -61.30
CA LYS A 554 -72.24 -106.87 -60.46
C LYS A 554 -71.79 -105.48 -60.05
N SER A 555 -71.96 -104.47 -60.92
CA SER A 555 -71.61 -103.08 -60.60
C SER A 555 -72.44 -102.61 -59.40
N GLY A 556 -71.80 -102.04 -58.37
CA GLY A 556 -72.45 -101.71 -57.10
C GLY A 556 -72.60 -102.87 -56.10
N SER A 557 -72.07 -104.07 -56.40
CA SER A 557 -72.04 -105.20 -55.46
C SER A 557 -70.77 -105.22 -54.60
N SER A 558 -70.71 -106.15 -53.64
CA SER A 558 -69.50 -106.47 -52.85
C SER A 558 -68.30 -106.92 -53.69
N GLU A 559 -68.54 -107.39 -54.91
CA GLU A 559 -67.53 -107.90 -55.83
C GLU A 559 -66.96 -106.79 -56.73
N ASP A 560 -67.62 -105.65 -56.85
CA ASP A 560 -67.22 -104.53 -57.71
C ASP A 560 -66.03 -103.76 -57.13
N LYS A 561 -64.83 -104.09 -57.60
CA LYS A 561 -63.58 -103.44 -57.18
C LYS A 561 -63.47 -101.99 -57.64
N THR A 562 -64.26 -101.54 -58.61
CA THR A 562 -64.14 -100.18 -59.17
C THR A 562 -64.62 -99.11 -58.19
N ILE A 563 -65.46 -99.50 -57.23
CA ILE A 563 -66.02 -98.63 -56.18
C ILE A 563 -65.39 -98.83 -54.79
N GLN A 564 -64.29 -99.58 -54.68
CA GLN A 564 -63.71 -100.00 -53.40
C GLN A 564 -62.42 -99.28 -53.03
N GLY A 565 -62.40 -98.66 -51.85
CA GLY A 565 -61.21 -98.04 -51.27
C GLY A 565 -60.55 -97.03 -52.23
N SER A 566 -59.23 -97.09 -52.34
CA SER A 566 -58.44 -96.20 -53.20
C SER A 566 -58.73 -96.33 -54.69
N ASN A 567 -59.42 -97.39 -55.13
CA ASN A 567 -59.78 -97.56 -56.53
C ASN A 567 -60.84 -96.53 -56.94
N TYR A 568 -61.73 -96.14 -56.02
CA TYR A 568 -62.77 -95.12 -56.26
C TYR A 568 -62.30 -93.68 -55.96
N ASP A 569 -61.07 -93.49 -55.49
CA ASP A 569 -60.51 -92.15 -55.27
C ASP A 569 -60.53 -91.37 -56.58
N GLN A 570 -61.24 -90.24 -56.57
CA GLN A 570 -61.47 -89.45 -57.78
C GLN A 570 -60.24 -88.62 -58.13
N ILE A 571 -59.77 -88.80 -59.36
CA ILE A 571 -58.70 -87.98 -59.93
C ILE A 571 -59.33 -86.68 -60.43
N ALA A 572 -58.86 -85.54 -59.91
CA ALA A 572 -59.41 -84.24 -60.28
C ALA A 572 -59.24 -83.97 -61.78
N ILE A 573 -60.33 -83.56 -62.45
CA ILE A 573 -60.29 -83.01 -63.81
C ILE A 573 -59.82 -81.54 -63.68
N PRO A 574 -58.71 -81.13 -64.33
CA PRO A 574 -58.20 -79.77 -64.19
C PRO A 574 -59.18 -78.74 -64.78
N SER A 575 -59.82 -77.95 -63.92
CA SER A 575 -60.61 -76.79 -64.34
C SER A 575 -59.69 -75.72 -64.93
N ALA A 576 -60.02 -75.17 -66.10
CA ALA A 576 -59.19 -74.24 -66.88
C ALA A 576 -58.90 -72.86 -66.23
N ASN A 577 -59.20 -72.65 -64.94
CA ASN A 577 -59.28 -71.32 -64.34
C ASN A 577 -57.93 -70.78 -63.78
N HIS A 578 -56.89 -70.78 -64.61
CA HIS A 578 -55.55 -70.25 -64.28
C HIS A 578 -55.57 -68.78 -63.76
N ASN A 579 -56.64 -68.05 -64.06
CA ASN A 579 -56.88 -66.69 -63.57
C ASN A 579 -56.85 -66.58 -62.03
N ASP A 580 -57.29 -67.59 -61.29
CA ASP A 580 -57.41 -67.49 -59.83
C ASP A 580 -56.05 -67.56 -59.12
N GLN A 581 -55.09 -68.32 -59.65
CA GLN A 581 -53.70 -68.30 -59.17
C GLN A 581 -53.06 -66.93 -59.37
N ILE A 582 -53.32 -66.28 -60.52
CA ILE A 582 -52.80 -64.94 -60.82
C ILE A 582 -53.41 -63.89 -59.89
N LYS A 583 -54.74 -63.94 -59.64
CA LYS A 583 -55.41 -63.05 -58.66
C LYS A 583 -54.83 -63.20 -57.25
N GLN A 584 -54.59 -64.43 -56.80
CA GLN A 584 -53.99 -64.69 -55.48
C GLN A 584 -52.57 -64.12 -55.38
N LEU A 585 -51.74 -64.29 -56.41
CA LEU A 585 -50.38 -63.73 -56.45
C LEU A 585 -50.40 -62.19 -56.52
N GLN A 586 -51.34 -61.58 -57.25
CA GLN A 586 -51.52 -60.12 -57.25
C GLN A 586 -51.92 -59.58 -55.86
N ALA A 587 -52.83 -60.25 -55.15
CA ALA A 587 -53.21 -59.89 -53.78
C ALA A 587 -52.05 -60.06 -52.79
N ALA A 588 -51.22 -61.10 -52.97
CA ALA A 588 -50.02 -61.32 -52.18
C ALA A 588 -48.97 -60.20 -52.41
N VAL A 589 -48.74 -59.77 -53.65
CA VAL A 589 -47.85 -58.61 -53.95
C VAL A 589 -48.33 -57.34 -53.24
N ALA A 590 -49.64 -57.06 -53.25
CA ALA A 590 -50.20 -55.91 -52.53
C ALA A 590 -49.98 -56.01 -51.01
N THR A 591 -50.21 -57.19 -50.42
CA THR A 591 -50.01 -57.46 -48.99
C THR A 591 -48.54 -57.32 -48.57
N ASP A 592 -47.62 -57.89 -49.35
CA ASP A 592 -46.18 -57.81 -49.09
C ASP A 592 -45.63 -56.38 -49.29
N THR A 593 -46.23 -55.60 -50.19
CA THR A 593 -45.90 -54.17 -50.36
C THR A 593 -46.30 -53.37 -49.13
N GLN A 594 -47.48 -53.63 -48.54
CA GLN A 594 -47.89 -52.98 -47.30
C GLN A 594 -46.97 -53.37 -46.13
N ALA A 595 -46.66 -54.66 -45.97
CA ALA A 595 -45.77 -55.14 -44.91
C ALA A 595 -44.36 -54.51 -45.00
N LEU A 596 -43.83 -54.26 -46.21
CA LEU A 596 -42.57 -53.54 -46.40
C LEU A 596 -42.67 -52.07 -45.99
N ASN A 597 -43.80 -51.40 -46.25
CA ASN A 597 -44.02 -50.01 -45.85
C ASN A 597 -44.19 -49.88 -44.33
N ASP A 598 -44.89 -50.81 -43.69
CA ASP A 598 -45.03 -50.87 -42.23
C ASP A 598 -43.68 -51.12 -41.54
N ALA A 599 -42.87 -52.05 -42.08
CA ALA A 599 -41.53 -52.30 -41.59
C ALA A 599 -40.61 -51.06 -41.72
N LYS A 600 -40.67 -50.34 -42.86
CA LYS A 600 -39.91 -49.10 -43.07
C LYS A 600 -40.33 -48.00 -42.10
N THR A 601 -41.63 -47.84 -41.88
CA THR A 601 -42.18 -46.90 -40.88
C THR A 601 -41.67 -47.26 -39.49
N LYS A 602 -41.72 -48.54 -39.10
CA LYS A 602 -41.23 -49.02 -37.81
C LYS A 602 -39.73 -48.76 -37.62
N ALA A 603 -38.91 -49.01 -38.64
CA ALA A 603 -37.48 -48.75 -38.62
C ALA A 603 -37.15 -47.24 -38.51
N SER A 604 -37.93 -46.38 -39.17
CA SER A 604 -37.80 -44.92 -39.02
C SER A 604 -38.12 -44.48 -37.58
N THR A 605 -39.19 -45.01 -36.98
CA THR A 605 -39.52 -44.73 -35.57
C THR A 605 -38.40 -45.20 -34.62
N THR A 606 -37.89 -46.43 -34.76
CA THR A 606 -36.83 -46.93 -33.87
C THR A 606 -35.51 -46.18 -34.02
N ALA A 607 -35.19 -45.69 -35.24
CA ALA A 607 -34.01 -44.85 -35.47
C ALA A 607 -34.16 -43.48 -34.77
N SER A 608 -35.35 -42.87 -34.82
CA SER A 608 -35.65 -41.63 -34.09
C SER A 608 -35.59 -41.81 -32.57
N GLU A 609 -36.20 -42.87 -32.04
CA GLU A 609 -36.14 -43.21 -30.60
C GLU A 609 -34.70 -43.45 -30.11
N LEU A 610 -33.90 -44.17 -30.91
CA LEU A 610 -32.47 -44.38 -30.62
C LEU A 610 -31.71 -43.06 -30.59
N LYS A 611 -31.94 -42.16 -31.55
CA LYS A 611 -31.28 -40.85 -31.58
C LYS A 611 -31.65 -40.01 -30.35
N SER A 612 -32.92 -39.99 -29.95
CA SER A 612 -33.34 -39.30 -28.71
C SER A 612 -32.71 -39.90 -27.45
N ALA A 613 -32.52 -41.22 -27.38
CA ALA A 613 -31.82 -41.87 -26.27
C ALA A 613 -30.31 -41.48 -26.25
N GLN A 614 -29.65 -41.45 -27.41
CA GLN A 614 -28.26 -41.00 -27.55
C GLN A 614 -28.07 -39.54 -27.15
N ASP A 615 -29.00 -38.65 -27.52
CA ASP A 615 -28.98 -37.24 -27.14
C ASP A 615 -29.19 -37.03 -25.63
N LYS A 616 -30.06 -37.85 -25.00
CA LYS A 616 -30.23 -37.84 -23.54
C LYS A 616 -28.95 -38.29 -22.83
N LEU A 617 -28.37 -39.42 -23.25
CA LEU A 617 -27.11 -39.94 -22.72
C LEU A 617 -26.00 -38.88 -22.79
N ALA A 618 -25.82 -38.23 -23.94
CA ALA A 618 -24.84 -37.16 -24.10
C ALA A 618 -25.10 -35.95 -23.18
N SER A 619 -26.36 -35.59 -22.96
CA SER A 619 -26.74 -34.52 -22.03
C SER A 619 -26.42 -34.86 -20.57
N ASP A 620 -26.70 -36.09 -20.13
CA ASP A 620 -26.45 -36.52 -18.75
C ASP A 620 -24.96 -36.83 -18.51
N GLN A 621 -24.20 -37.23 -19.54
CA GLN A 621 -22.74 -37.33 -19.51
C GLN A 621 -22.07 -35.95 -19.31
N ALA A 622 -22.63 -34.89 -19.92
CA ALA A 622 -22.18 -33.53 -19.67
C ALA A 622 -22.49 -33.06 -18.24
N LYS A 623 -23.65 -33.43 -17.66
CA LYS A 623 -24.00 -33.12 -16.26
C LYS A 623 -23.11 -33.85 -15.25
N LEU A 624 -22.79 -35.12 -15.52
CA LEU A 624 -21.78 -35.88 -14.76
C LEU A 624 -20.43 -35.15 -14.76
N SER A 625 -19.99 -34.69 -15.94
CA SER A 625 -18.73 -33.95 -16.10
C SER A 625 -18.73 -32.62 -15.32
N GLN A 626 -19.86 -31.89 -15.30
CA GLN A 626 -20.04 -30.67 -14.51
C GLN A 626 -20.03 -30.95 -12.99
N ALA A 627 -20.66 -32.04 -12.52
CA ALA A 627 -20.62 -32.44 -11.12
C ALA A 627 -19.20 -32.80 -10.67
N GLN A 628 -18.43 -33.52 -11.50
CA GLN A 628 -17.02 -33.82 -11.25
C GLN A 628 -16.15 -32.56 -11.22
N ALA A 629 -16.41 -31.59 -12.12
CA ALA A 629 -15.74 -30.29 -12.08
C ALA A 629 -16.06 -29.49 -10.80
N ARG A 630 -17.32 -29.53 -10.32
CA ARG A 630 -17.75 -28.90 -9.05
C ARG A 630 -17.01 -29.49 -7.85
N VAL A 631 -16.81 -30.80 -7.80
CA VAL A 631 -16.02 -31.47 -6.75
C VAL A 631 -14.56 -30.97 -6.76
N ASN A 632 -13.94 -30.86 -7.93
CA ASN A 632 -12.55 -30.40 -8.06
C ASN A 632 -12.40 -28.91 -7.70
N ASP A 633 -13.35 -28.06 -8.10
CA ASP A 633 -13.42 -26.65 -7.71
C ASP A 633 -13.57 -26.48 -6.18
N LEU A 634 -14.43 -27.27 -5.54
CA LEU A 634 -14.57 -27.28 -4.07
C LEU A 634 -13.28 -27.72 -3.35
N ARG A 635 -12.57 -28.73 -3.87
CA ARG A 635 -11.29 -29.19 -3.32
C ARG A 635 -10.20 -28.11 -3.46
N ALA A 636 -10.09 -27.47 -4.63
CA ALA A 636 -9.16 -26.36 -4.85
C ALA A 636 -9.50 -25.12 -4.00
N LYS A 637 -10.79 -24.82 -3.81
CA LYS A 637 -11.24 -23.73 -2.92
C LYS A 637 -10.97 -24.03 -1.45
N LYS A 638 -11.13 -25.28 -1.00
CA LYS A 638 -10.74 -25.70 0.36
C LYS A 638 -9.25 -25.41 0.60
N GLU A 639 -8.38 -25.90 -0.27
CA GLU A 639 -6.92 -25.72 -0.11
C GLU A 639 -6.52 -24.24 -0.09
N ASN A 640 -7.00 -23.44 -1.06
CA ASN A 640 -6.70 -22.01 -1.11
C ASN A 640 -7.26 -21.23 0.08
N THR A 641 -8.48 -21.54 0.53
CA THR A 641 -9.10 -20.84 1.67
C THR A 641 -8.37 -21.14 2.96
N LEU A 642 -8.10 -22.42 3.27
CA LEU A 642 -7.39 -22.80 4.50
C LEU A 642 -5.96 -22.22 4.51
N LYS A 643 -5.29 -22.17 3.35
CA LYS A 643 -3.96 -21.55 3.22
C LYS A 643 -3.98 -20.02 3.42
N ALA A 644 -5.08 -19.35 3.05
CA ALA A 644 -5.27 -17.91 3.26
C ALA A 644 -5.73 -17.54 4.68
N MET A 645 -6.17 -18.51 5.47
CA MET A 645 -6.57 -18.31 6.88
C MET A 645 -5.39 -18.33 7.86
N VAL A 646 -4.20 -18.78 7.43
CA VAL A 646 -2.98 -18.78 8.26
C VAL A 646 -2.39 -17.37 8.32
N THR A 647 -2.24 -16.82 9.52
CA THR A 647 -1.72 -15.46 9.75
C THR A 647 -0.46 -15.44 10.63
N ASP A 648 0.30 -14.35 10.58
CA ASP A 648 1.39 -14.12 11.52
C ASP A 648 0.85 -13.40 12.77
N PRO A 649 0.75 -14.07 13.94
CA PRO A 649 0.24 -13.44 15.16
C PRO A 649 1.12 -12.28 15.66
N MET A 650 2.39 -12.21 15.23
CA MET A 650 3.27 -11.07 15.52
C MET A 650 2.77 -9.77 14.87
N GLN A 651 1.93 -9.85 13.83
CA GLN A 651 1.35 -8.67 13.18
C GLN A 651 0.14 -8.07 13.91
N SER A 652 -0.43 -8.78 14.89
CA SER A 652 -1.68 -8.37 15.53
C SER A 652 -1.53 -7.05 16.33
N PRO A 653 -2.57 -6.19 16.40
CA PRO A 653 -2.51 -4.95 17.18
C PRO A 653 -2.23 -5.17 18.67
N ALA A 654 -2.72 -6.27 19.24
CA ALA A 654 -2.46 -6.62 20.65
C ALA A 654 -0.97 -6.87 20.91
N ILE A 655 -0.31 -7.65 20.05
CA ILE A 655 1.13 -7.94 20.17
C ILE A 655 1.96 -6.68 19.90
N LYS A 656 1.59 -5.86 18.91
CA LYS A 656 2.26 -4.57 18.63
C LYS A 656 2.15 -3.59 19.80
N ASN A 657 1.01 -3.52 20.48
CA ASN A 657 0.85 -2.71 21.70
C ASN A 657 1.72 -3.24 22.86
N LEU A 658 1.87 -4.57 23.00
CA LEU A 658 2.76 -5.14 24.01
C LEU A 658 4.25 -4.90 23.67
N GLN A 659 4.64 -4.96 22.40
CA GLN A 659 5.98 -4.59 21.93
C GLN A 659 6.27 -3.10 22.19
N ALA A 660 5.31 -2.21 21.92
CA ALA A 660 5.42 -0.78 22.23
C ALA A 660 5.56 -0.53 23.74
N LYS A 661 4.81 -1.25 24.58
CA LYS A 661 4.96 -1.20 26.05
C LYS A 661 6.35 -1.65 26.50
N LEU A 662 6.92 -2.67 25.87
CA LEU A 662 8.26 -3.18 26.19
C LEU A 662 9.38 -2.20 25.75
N ALA A 663 9.15 -1.43 24.68
CA ALA A 663 10.02 -0.31 24.30
C ALA A 663 9.88 0.88 25.28
N GLN A 664 8.66 1.24 25.68
CA GLN A 664 8.40 2.31 26.65
C GLN A 664 9.06 2.01 28.00
N ALA A 665 8.94 0.79 28.51
CA ALA A 665 9.57 0.37 29.77
C ALA A 665 11.10 0.57 29.79
N ARG A 666 11.77 0.41 28.64
CA ARG A 666 13.20 0.70 28.49
C ARG A 666 13.49 2.20 28.48
N ALA A 667 12.69 2.98 27.75
CA ALA A 667 12.83 4.44 27.74
C ALA A 667 12.58 5.07 29.12
N ASP A 668 11.61 4.55 29.87
CA ASP A 668 11.32 4.99 31.24
C ASP A 668 12.49 4.70 32.20
N HIS A 669 13.09 3.51 32.08
CA HIS A 669 14.31 3.13 32.81
C HIS A 669 15.51 3.99 32.43
N ASP A 670 15.82 4.11 31.13
CA ASP A 670 16.91 4.93 30.58
C ASP A 670 16.80 6.40 31.03
N ASN A 671 15.59 6.92 31.22
CA ASN A 671 15.34 8.28 31.70
C ASN A 671 15.42 8.37 33.23
N GLY A 672 14.92 7.36 33.96
CA GLY A 672 15.06 7.25 35.42
C GLY A 672 16.51 7.22 35.86
N VAL A 673 17.35 6.39 35.22
CA VAL A 673 18.79 6.30 35.50
C VAL A 673 19.49 7.65 35.28
N LYS A 674 19.23 8.32 34.14
CA LYS A 674 19.79 9.66 33.85
C LYS A 674 19.35 10.72 34.86
N ALA A 675 18.10 10.66 35.34
CA ALA A 675 17.58 11.60 36.32
C ALA A 675 18.19 11.38 37.72
N GLU A 676 18.43 10.12 38.09
CA GLU A 676 19.08 9.75 39.35
C GLU A 676 20.57 10.10 39.35
N GLU A 677 21.32 9.72 38.30
CA GLU A 677 22.71 10.14 38.07
C GLU A 677 22.90 11.66 38.17
N ALA A 678 22.01 12.44 37.54
CA ALA A 678 22.04 13.89 37.60
C ALA A 678 21.75 14.45 39.01
N GLN A 679 20.84 13.83 39.77
CA GLN A 679 20.56 14.22 41.16
C GLN A 679 21.70 13.87 42.09
N TYR A 680 22.23 12.64 41.99
CA TYR A 680 23.38 12.18 42.77
C TYR A 680 24.60 13.10 42.54
N ALA A 681 24.96 13.40 41.30
CA ALA A 681 26.06 14.32 40.98
C ALA A 681 25.88 15.73 41.59
N VAL A 682 24.65 16.24 41.68
CA VAL A 682 24.34 17.52 42.36
C VAL A 682 24.48 17.39 43.89
N LYS A 683 23.91 16.34 44.50
CA LYS A 683 24.00 16.09 45.95
C LYS A 683 25.45 15.92 46.40
N THR A 684 26.26 15.14 45.68
CA THR A 684 27.68 14.91 45.98
C THR A 684 28.51 16.19 45.88
N LYS A 685 28.21 17.05 44.90
CA LYS A 685 28.85 18.37 44.76
C LYS A 685 28.50 19.31 45.92
N ASP A 686 27.22 19.39 46.28
CA ASP A 686 26.75 20.22 47.40
C ASP A 686 27.32 19.74 48.75
N LEU A 687 27.32 18.44 49.02
CA LEU A 687 27.94 17.82 50.19
C LEU A 687 29.43 18.18 50.28
N LYS A 688 30.17 18.06 49.17
CA LYS A 688 31.59 18.43 49.10
C LYS A 688 31.80 19.94 49.37
N THR A 689 31.00 20.81 48.76
CA THR A 689 31.13 22.27 48.97
C THR A 689 30.84 22.67 50.42
N LYS A 690 29.86 22.02 51.08
CA LYS A 690 29.57 22.22 52.51
C LYS A 690 30.72 21.77 53.41
N HIS A 691 31.34 20.63 53.09
CA HIS A 691 32.50 20.10 53.80
C HIS A 691 33.72 21.04 53.67
N GLU A 692 34.04 21.48 52.45
CA GLU A 692 35.13 22.45 52.19
C GLU A 692 34.90 23.78 52.95
N ALA A 693 33.66 24.27 52.99
CA ALA A 693 33.30 25.49 53.74
C ALA A 693 33.44 25.32 55.27
N LYS A 694 33.08 24.16 55.83
CA LYS A 694 33.27 23.88 57.27
C LYS A 694 34.74 23.77 57.65
N LEU A 695 35.56 23.09 56.85
CA LEU A 695 37.01 23.01 57.10
C LEU A 695 37.66 24.39 57.10
N ALA A 696 37.25 25.28 56.19
CA ALA A 696 37.69 26.68 56.19
C ALA A 696 37.24 27.45 57.44
N ALA A 697 36.03 27.19 57.96
CA ALA A 697 35.52 27.81 59.19
C ALA A 697 36.28 27.32 60.45
N ILE A 698 36.59 26.03 60.54
CA ILE A 698 37.42 25.47 61.63
C ILE A 698 38.82 26.10 61.59
N ALA A 699 39.44 26.21 60.42
CA ALA A 699 40.76 26.81 60.26
C ALA A 699 40.83 28.27 60.77
N ALA A 700 39.75 29.05 60.63
CA ALA A 700 39.68 30.47 60.96
C ALA A 700 39.58 30.82 62.46
N GLN A 701 39.46 29.84 63.37
CA GLN A 701 39.36 30.11 64.82
C GLN A 701 40.67 30.72 65.40
N PRO A 702 40.60 31.80 66.21
CA PRO A 702 41.79 32.52 66.72
C PRO A 702 42.43 31.87 67.95
N THR A 703 43.77 32.00 68.08
CA THR A 703 44.57 31.28 69.08
C THR A 703 45.38 32.14 70.06
N SER A 704 45.36 33.49 69.97
CA SER A 704 45.95 34.36 71.01
C SER A 704 45.29 35.75 71.10
N LEU A 705 45.37 36.37 72.28
CA LEU A 705 44.77 37.68 72.59
C LEU A 705 45.68 38.89 72.25
N ALA A 706 46.97 38.66 71.96
CA ALA A 706 47.99 39.71 71.98
C ALA A 706 47.85 40.78 70.88
N GLU A 707 47.46 40.39 69.66
CA GLU A 707 47.32 41.34 68.54
C GLU A 707 46.17 42.34 68.73
N LEU A 708 45.09 41.92 69.40
CA LEU A 708 43.94 42.80 69.66
C LEU A 708 44.31 43.94 70.61
N GLN A 709 45.15 43.69 71.62
CA GLN A 709 45.62 44.74 72.54
C GLN A 709 46.43 45.82 71.80
N SER A 710 47.32 45.40 70.88
CA SER A 710 48.14 46.34 70.10
C SER A 710 47.30 47.25 69.20
N GLN A 711 46.27 46.70 68.54
CA GLN A 711 45.42 47.48 67.62
C GLN A 711 44.47 48.45 68.35
N LEU A 712 44.08 48.15 69.59
CA LEU A 712 43.22 49.02 70.39
C LEU A 712 43.98 50.20 71.00
N GLN A 713 45.24 50.01 71.40
CA GLN A 713 46.10 51.09 71.92
C GLN A 713 46.37 52.17 70.85
N ALA A 714 46.69 51.77 69.63
CA ALA A 714 46.98 52.69 68.53
C ALA A 714 45.85 53.71 68.22
N LYS A 715 44.59 53.40 68.58
CA LYS A 715 43.45 54.32 68.45
C LYS A 715 43.48 55.47 69.45
N LEU A 716 43.92 55.20 70.69
CA LEU A 716 44.12 56.22 71.72
C LEU A 716 45.31 57.12 71.38
N ASP A 717 46.40 56.52 70.87
CA ASP A 717 47.58 57.27 70.43
C ASP A 717 47.26 58.17 69.22
N THR A 718 46.41 57.73 68.30
CA THR A 718 45.92 58.54 67.18
C THR A 718 45.12 59.76 67.64
N LEU A 719 44.19 59.60 68.59
CA LEU A 719 43.44 60.72 69.18
C LEU A 719 44.40 61.73 69.84
N LYS A 720 45.41 61.24 70.55
CA LYS A 720 46.45 62.08 71.19
C LYS A 720 47.21 62.92 70.16
N THR A 721 47.69 62.31 69.08
CA THR A 721 48.44 63.02 68.02
C THR A 721 47.58 64.09 67.34
N GLN A 722 46.29 63.82 67.10
CA GLN A 722 45.37 64.80 66.50
C GLN A 722 45.11 65.99 67.44
N HIS A 723 44.94 65.73 68.73
CA HIS A 723 44.78 66.76 69.75
C HIS A 723 46.02 67.67 69.88
N GLU A 724 47.21 67.08 70.01
CA GLU A 724 48.48 67.82 70.08
C GLU A 724 48.71 68.70 68.85
N ALA A 725 48.33 68.23 67.65
CA ALA A 725 48.39 69.01 66.42
C ALA A 725 47.45 70.24 66.43
N LYS A 726 46.20 70.10 66.88
CA LYS A 726 45.25 71.22 67.01
C LYS A 726 45.72 72.26 68.04
N LEU A 727 46.24 71.83 69.19
CA LEU A 727 46.80 72.75 70.21
C LEU A 727 47.96 73.56 69.65
N LYS A 728 48.84 72.92 68.86
CA LYS A 728 49.90 73.63 68.14
C LYS A 728 49.32 74.65 67.17
N GLN A 729 48.32 74.28 66.38
CA GLN A 729 47.68 75.18 65.42
C GLN A 729 47.07 76.42 66.12
N ILE A 730 46.31 76.25 67.20
CA ILE A 730 45.74 77.35 68.00
C ILE A 730 46.85 78.32 68.48
N THR A 731 47.99 77.77 68.89
CA THR A 731 49.15 78.53 69.37
C THR A 731 49.84 79.31 68.25
N ASP A 732 50.08 78.68 67.09
CA ASP A 732 50.72 79.31 65.93
C ASP A 732 49.85 80.46 65.36
N ASP A 733 48.53 80.26 65.29
CA ASP A 733 47.57 81.24 64.79
C ASP A 733 47.47 82.49 65.68
N ALA A 734 47.60 82.31 67.00
CA ALA A 734 47.68 83.41 67.97
C ALA A 734 48.98 84.21 67.81
N ASN A 735 50.12 83.51 67.70
CA ASN A 735 51.42 84.12 67.48
C ASN A 735 51.49 84.92 66.17
N ALA A 736 50.91 84.40 65.08
CA ALA A 736 50.84 85.09 63.79
C ALA A 736 50.05 86.41 63.87
N LYS A 737 48.93 86.42 64.60
CA LYS A 737 48.12 87.64 64.84
C LYS A 737 48.88 88.66 65.68
N ILE A 738 49.58 88.22 66.73
CA ILE A 738 50.42 89.06 67.60
C ILE A 738 51.59 89.69 66.84
N ALA A 739 52.26 88.92 65.96
CA ALA A 739 53.36 89.43 65.13
C ALA A 739 52.90 90.56 64.19
N LYS A 740 51.67 90.48 63.67
CA LYS A 740 51.11 91.49 62.75
C LYS A 740 50.81 92.82 63.46
N ILE A 741 50.35 92.78 64.72
CA ILE A 741 50.05 93.97 65.54
C ILE A 741 51.30 94.81 65.85
N LYS A 742 52.46 94.18 66.04
CA LYS A 742 53.70 94.88 66.44
C LYS A 742 54.32 95.76 65.35
N ASN A 743 53.92 95.61 64.09
CA ASN A 743 54.64 96.16 62.93
C ASN A 743 53.98 97.39 62.28
N GLN A 744 53.06 98.09 62.96
CA GLN A 744 52.41 99.32 62.46
C GLN A 744 52.94 100.57 63.17
N LYS A 745 53.30 101.60 62.39
CA LYS A 745 53.78 102.93 62.83
C LYS A 745 52.73 104.03 62.60
N VAL A 746 52.92 105.17 63.29
CA VAL A 746 52.14 106.43 63.16
C VAL A 746 53.15 107.60 63.04
N ALA A 747 52.72 108.80 62.60
CA ALA A 747 53.54 110.01 62.48
C ALA A 747 52.76 111.27 62.91
N ASP A 748 53.42 112.22 63.61
CA ASP A 748 52.88 113.52 64.03
C ASP A 748 53.50 114.67 63.20
N PRO A 749 52.71 115.45 62.42
CA PRO A 749 53.19 116.59 61.65
C PRO A 749 53.41 117.88 62.48
N GLU A 750 53.03 117.94 63.75
CA GLU A 750 53.17 119.19 64.54
C GLU A 750 54.63 119.48 64.94
N ILE A 751 55.50 118.46 64.97
CA ILE A 751 56.92 118.59 65.36
C ILE A 751 57.73 119.41 64.33
N ASP A 752 57.47 119.26 63.04
CA ASP A 752 58.17 120.02 61.98
C ASP A 752 57.91 121.54 62.10
N LYS A 753 56.71 121.89 62.59
CA LYS A 753 56.21 123.25 62.75
C LYS A 753 56.94 124.02 63.85
N LEU A 754 57.25 123.36 64.97
CA LEU A 754 57.98 123.93 66.10
C LEU A 754 59.45 124.21 65.76
N ASN A 755 60.08 123.34 64.97
CA ASN A 755 61.46 123.52 64.52
C ASN A 755 61.66 124.79 63.67
N ALA A 756 60.68 125.15 62.84
CA ALA A 756 60.73 126.37 62.02
C ALA A 756 60.76 127.66 62.87
N GLN A 757 60.05 127.68 64.01
CA GLN A 757 59.97 128.86 64.89
C GLN A 757 61.31 129.15 65.59
N ILE A 758 62.06 128.11 65.97
CA ILE A 758 63.40 128.21 66.57
C ILE A 758 64.40 128.90 65.61
N ALA A 759 64.27 128.70 64.30
CA ALA A 759 65.13 129.32 63.30
C ALA A 759 64.89 130.84 63.18
N GLN A 760 63.62 131.28 63.22
CA GLN A 760 63.26 132.70 63.10
C GLN A 760 63.84 133.55 64.23
N ILE A 761 63.69 133.10 65.49
CA ILE A 761 64.12 133.84 66.69
C ILE A 761 65.62 134.18 66.65
N LYS A 762 66.44 133.27 66.11
CA LYS A 762 67.90 133.49 65.95
C LYS A 762 68.25 134.55 64.91
N SER A 763 67.40 134.73 63.89
CA SER A 763 67.63 135.73 62.83
C SER A 763 67.42 137.16 63.33
N ASP A 764 66.39 137.38 64.13
CA ASP A 764 66.01 138.73 64.55
C ASP A 764 66.90 139.28 65.67
N LEU A 765 67.49 138.42 66.51
CA LEU A 765 68.49 138.82 67.50
C LEU A 765 69.75 139.45 66.84
N ALA A 766 70.23 138.86 65.74
CA ALA A 766 71.44 139.32 65.07
C ALA A 766 71.31 140.75 64.49
N LYS A 767 70.11 141.11 64.00
CA LYS A 767 69.83 142.45 63.46
C LYS A 767 69.95 143.55 64.51
N LYS A 768 69.56 143.26 65.76
CA LYS A 768 69.47 144.29 66.81
C LYS A 768 70.83 144.74 67.35
N GLN A 769 71.85 143.87 67.31
CA GLN A 769 73.24 144.21 67.62
C GLN A 769 73.77 145.29 66.66
N GLN A 770 73.64 145.03 65.35
CA GLN A 770 74.17 145.86 64.28
C GLN A 770 73.58 147.30 64.28
N GLU A 771 72.33 147.45 64.69
CA GLU A 771 71.64 148.75 64.79
C GLU A 771 72.20 149.63 65.91
N LEU A 772 72.60 149.03 67.04
CA LEU A 772 73.11 149.74 68.22
C LEU A 772 74.56 150.18 68.03
N ASP A 773 75.41 149.29 67.51
CA ASP A 773 76.82 149.59 67.22
C ASP A 773 76.95 150.77 66.24
N SER A 774 76.05 150.84 65.26
CA SER A 774 76.00 151.93 64.26
C SER A 774 75.71 153.31 64.85
N GLN A 775 74.96 153.39 65.96
CA GLN A 775 74.64 154.67 66.62
C GLN A 775 75.82 155.20 67.45
N TYR A 776 76.67 154.31 67.94
CA TYR A 776 77.78 154.66 68.83
C TYR A 776 78.90 155.43 68.12
N GLU A 777 79.35 154.95 66.96
CA GLU A 777 80.43 155.60 66.21
C GLU A 777 80.01 156.95 65.59
N ALA A 778 78.70 157.16 65.35
CA ALA A 778 78.17 158.44 64.92
C ALA A 778 78.31 159.53 66.01
N LEU A 779 78.15 159.18 67.29
CA LEU A 779 78.31 160.10 68.42
C LEU A 779 79.77 160.58 68.56
N LYS A 780 80.73 159.64 68.54
CA LYS A 780 82.18 159.93 68.54
C LYS A 780 82.58 160.92 67.45
N THR A 781 82.14 160.64 66.22
CA THR A 781 82.47 161.44 65.04
C THR A 781 82.02 162.91 65.20
N LYS A 782 80.89 163.15 65.88
CA LYS A 782 80.41 164.50 66.22
C LYS A 782 81.27 165.16 67.30
N ASN A 783 81.60 164.46 68.38
CA ASN A 783 82.32 165.04 69.52
C ASN A 783 83.69 165.61 69.11
N GLN A 784 84.47 164.88 68.31
CA GLN A 784 85.79 165.33 67.84
C GLN A 784 85.72 166.67 67.08
N ALA A 785 84.69 166.87 66.25
CA ALA A 785 84.53 168.09 65.46
C ALA A 785 84.22 169.34 66.30
N GLU A 786 83.58 169.18 67.46
CA GLU A 786 83.33 170.30 68.39
C GLU A 786 84.62 170.74 69.11
N TYR A 787 85.46 169.77 69.49
CA TYR A 787 86.75 170.03 70.16
C TYR A 787 87.71 170.82 69.26
N ASP A 788 87.88 170.37 68.00
CA ASP A 788 88.77 171.00 67.02
C ASP A 788 88.34 172.45 66.70
N ALA A 789 87.03 172.75 66.77
CA ALA A 789 86.49 174.08 66.52
C ALA A 789 86.78 175.07 67.67
N LEU A 790 86.73 174.64 68.93
CA LEU A 790 87.06 175.50 70.07
C LEU A 790 88.56 175.84 70.12
N ALA A 791 89.42 174.84 69.88
CA ALA A 791 90.87 175.01 69.89
C ALA A 791 91.35 176.13 68.95
N ASN A 792 90.77 176.22 67.75
CA ASN A 792 91.11 177.23 66.75
C ASN A 792 90.69 178.67 67.13
N LYS A 793 89.77 178.86 68.09
CA LYS A 793 89.25 180.18 68.45
C LYS A 793 90.06 180.89 69.56
N LEU A 794 90.80 180.12 70.36
CA LEU A 794 91.34 180.58 71.65
C LEU A 794 92.73 181.24 71.58
N ASN A 795 93.42 181.21 70.45
CA ASN A 795 94.80 181.73 70.36
C ASN A 795 95.08 182.48 69.04
N PRO A 796 94.94 183.82 69.00
CA PRO A 796 95.31 184.64 67.85
C PRO A 796 96.78 185.10 67.89
N SER A 797 97.29 185.51 66.72
CA SER A 797 98.69 185.91 66.40
C SER A 797 99.56 184.76 65.88
N THR A 798 100.23 185.02 64.75
CA THR A 798 101.32 184.22 64.11
C THR A 798 101.30 182.71 64.35
N LYS A 799 100.82 181.90 63.38
CA LYS A 799 101.67 181.33 62.31
C LYS A 799 103.00 180.75 62.86
N ALA A 800 103.36 179.47 62.65
CA ALA A 800 102.95 178.57 61.56
C ALA A 800 103.31 177.09 61.80
N LEU A 801 102.79 176.23 60.90
CA LEU A 801 103.43 175.02 60.32
C LEU A 801 103.62 173.73 61.16
N ALA A 802 103.34 172.62 60.45
CA ALA A 802 104.09 171.33 60.41
C ALA A 802 103.93 170.26 61.53
N ASN A 803 104.15 168.95 61.28
CA ASN A 803 104.01 168.09 60.06
C ASN A 803 104.25 166.56 60.36
N GLY A 804 103.59 165.64 59.62
CA GLY A 804 104.02 164.23 59.35
C GLY A 804 103.87 163.14 60.45
N SER A 805 104.01 161.82 60.19
CA SER A 805 103.93 160.95 58.98
C SER A 805 104.10 159.43 59.33
N THR A 806 103.77 158.45 58.44
CA THR A 806 104.29 157.03 58.27
C THR A 806 103.28 156.03 57.63
N GLN A 807 103.70 154.77 57.31
CA GLN A 807 102.94 153.65 56.66
C GLN A 807 103.59 152.24 56.90
N GLN A 808 102.91 151.10 56.60
CA GLN A 808 103.50 149.88 55.96
C GLN A 808 102.53 148.69 55.60
N VAL A 809 103.01 147.71 54.80
CA VAL A 809 102.38 146.49 54.18
C VAL A 809 103.50 145.42 53.92
N PHE A 810 103.26 144.13 53.54
CA PHE A 810 104.12 143.31 52.61
C PHE A 810 103.63 141.85 52.27
N THR A 811 104.39 141.05 51.49
CA THR A 811 103.91 139.88 50.69
C THR A 811 104.86 138.65 50.48
N SER A 812 104.24 137.46 50.26
CA SER A 812 104.66 136.34 49.36
C SER A 812 105.69 135.23 49.77
N ARG A 813 105.52 134.06 49.11
CA ARG A 813 106.48 132.98 48.69
C ARG A 813 106.25 131.54 49.23
N SER A 814 106.53 130.57 48.35
CA SER A 814 106.29 129.11 48.46
C SER A 814 104.82 128.66 48.59
N GLY A 815 104.37 127.49 48.11
CA GLY A 815 105.03 126.50 47.24
C GLY A 815 104.83 125.05 47.70
N LYS A 816 104.19 124.21 46.85
CA LYS A 816 103.73 122.80 47.08
C LYS A 816 102.38 122.68 47.84
N VAL A 817 101.43 121.75 47.63
CA VAL A 817 101.20 120.53 46.77
C VAL A 817 101.04 119.20 47.55
N ALA A 818 99.85 118.58 47.46
CA ALA A 818 99.50 117.12 47.45
C ALA A 818 97.94 116.99 47.39
N TYR A 819 97.20 116.17 46.61
CA TYR A 819 97.27 114.80 46.03
C TYR A 819 96.83 113.65 46.99
N VAL A 820 95.87 112.74 46.64
CA VAL A 820 95.98 111.32 46.15
C VAL A 820 94.57 110.61 46.32
N VAL A 821 94.03 109.50 45.74
CA VAL A 821 94.00 108.67 44.47
C VAL A 821 92.76 107.69 44.55
N PRO A 822 92.08 107.21 43.46
CA PRO A 822 90.85 106.37 43.50
C PRO A 822 90.91 104.91 42.92
N SER A 823 89.77 104.15 42.93
CA SER A 823 89.32 103.03 42.01
C SER A 823 89.34 101.50 42.43
N HIS A 824 89.03 100.58 41.48
CA HIS A 824 88.94 99.06 41.47
C HIS A 824 87.62 98.33 41.94
N GLN A 825 87.31 97.02 41.70
CA GLN A 825 87.38 96.04 40.53
C GLN A 825 86.85 94.59 40.91
N SER A 826 86.32 93.73 39.99
CA SER A 826 86.27 92.20 40.00
C SER A 826 85.25 91.51 39.02
N ILE A 827 85.23 90.15 38.82
CA ILE A 827 84.73 89.42 37.60
C ILE A 827 84.25 87.90 37.77
N ALA A 828 83.11 87.52 37.12
CA ALA A 828 82.67 86.26 36.38
C ALA A 828 82.55 84.77 36.93
N THR A 829 81.94 83.90 36.07
CA THR A 829 81.88 82.38 35.95
C THR A 829 80.73 81.57 36.63
N SER A 830 80.46 80.27 36.32
CA SER A 830 80.08 79.55 35.05
C SER A 830 79.56 78.10 35.36
N GLY A 831 78.78 77.40 34.48
CA GLY A 831 78.41 75.97 34.70
C GLY A 831 77.10 75.47 34.07
N VAL A 832 76.99 74.16 33.73
CA VAL A 832 76.35 73.63 32.49
C VAL A 832 75.73 72.20 32.63
N VAL A 833 74.85 71.76 31.68
CA VAL A 833 74.11 70.46 31.56
C VAL A 833 72.87 70.31 32.50
N LYS A 834 71.64 69.81 32.18
CA LYS A 834 70.87 69.28 31.01
C LYS A 834 70.41 67.80 31.12
N THR A 835 69.15 67.56 31.56
CA THR A 835 68.18 66.46 31.24
C THR A 835 66.92 66.73 32.11
N VAL A 836 65.64 66.67 31.70
CA VAL A 836 64.80 65.80 30.83
C VAL A 836 64.22 64.58 31.56
N SER A 837 62.92 64.31 31.34
CA SER A 837 62.08 63.21 31.88
C SER A 837 61.71 63.33 33.39
N GLU A 838 60.55 62.90 33.90
CA GLU A 838 59.23 62.64 33.28
C GLU A 838 58.11 62.57 34.37
N GLN A 839 56.85 62.48 33.92
CA GLN A 839 55.71 61.79 34.57
C GLN A 839 55.10 62.23 35.95
N ASN A 840 53.78 62.49 35.85
CA ASN A 840 52.67 61.95 36.68
C ASN A 840 52.07 62.69 37.91
N ASN A 841 50.73 62.60 37.94
CA ASN A 841 49.75 62.64 39.05
C ASN A 841 49.48 63.93 39.85
N SER A 842 48.34 64.57 39.54
CA SER A 842 47.26 64.94 40.48
C SER A 842 45.99 65.20 39.63
N ASP A 843 44.86 64.51 39.83
CA ASP A 843 43.86 64.62 40.91
C ASP A 843 42.98 65.89 40.88
N SER A 844 41.86 65.80 40.16
CA SER A 844 40.57 66.47 40.47
C SER A 844 39.48 65.91 39.54
N LEU A 845 38.53 65.10 40.00
CA LEU A 845 37.31 65.46 40.76
C LEU A 845 36.28 66.29 39.99
N SER A 846 35.43 65.62 39.20
CA SER A 846 33.98 65.91 39.23
C SER A 846 33.12 64.71 38.78
N LYS A 847 32.10 64.45 39.61
CA LYS A 847 30.71 64.01 39.35
C LYS A 847 30.27 63.92 37.86
N GLU A 848 29.40 62.99 37.44
CA GLU A 848 28.59 61.98 38.16
C GLU A 848 27.98 60.93 37.17
N PHE A 849 27.17 60.00 37.69
CA PHE A 849 26.25 59.05 37.00
C PHE A 849 26.77 57.76 36.32
N GLN A 850 26.33 56.65 36.93
CA GLN A 850 25.86 55.36 36.37
C GLN A 850 26.82 54.38 35.65
N SER A 851 27.19 53.33 36.42
CA SER A 851 27.34 51.92 36.05
C SER A 851 27.95 51.55 34.69
N GLN A 852 29.22 51.17 34.70
CA GLN A 852 29.90 50.49 33.60
C GLN A 852 29.46 49.04 33.41
N ASN A 853 29.89 48.47 32.28
CA ASN A 853 29.65 47.10 31.81
C ASN A 853 31.01 46.36 31.67
N ASN A 854 31.00 45.02 31.66
CA ASN A 854 32.18 44.13 31.44
C ASN A 854 33.21 44.12 32.62
N ASN A 855 34.26 43.27 32.68
CA ASN A 855 34.94 42.49 31.62
C ASN A 855 35.67 41.19 32.11
N ARG A 856 36.36 40.53 31.17
CA ARG A 856 37.00 39.19 31.21
C ARG A 856 38.40 39.11 31.87
N LEU A 857 38.73 37.90 32.37
CA LEU A 857 39.99 37.08 32.23
C LEU A 857 41.40 37.71 32.38
N PRO A 858 42.39 36.90 32.83
CA PRO A 858 43.41 36.41 31.87
C PRO A 858 43.82 34.91 32.06
N GLN A 859 44.89 34.45 31.37
CA GLN A 859 45.25 33.03 31.15
C GLN A 859 46.67 32.62 31.61
N THR A 860 46.93 31.31 31.65
CA THR A 860 48.19 30.61 31.24
C THR A 860 47.91 29.09 31.06
N GLY A 861 48.75 28.24 30.45
CA GLY A 861 50.05 28.46 29.80
C GLY A 861 50.54 27.28 28.92
N ASN A 862 50.97 26.16 29.50
CA ASN A 862 51.62 25.02 28.81
C ASN A 862 50.70 23.78 28.63
N ARG A 863 50.83 22.85 27.66
CA ARG A 863 51.84 22.50 26.61
C ARG A 863 52.91 21.44 26.97
N SER A 864 52.72 20.20 26.51
CA SER A 864 53.77 19.36 25.86
C SER A 864 53.15 18.16 25.12
N SER A 865 53.93 17.46 24.28
CA SER A 865 53.42 16.50 23.30
C SER A 865 54.45 15.43 22.86
N LEU A 866 54.00 14.53 21.96
CA LEU A 866 54.76 13.79 20.92
C LEU A 866 55.09 12.28 21.15
N ALA A 867 54.77 11.48 20.11
CA ALA A 867 55.47 10.27 19.64
C ALA A 867 55.56 8.99 20.51
N MET A 868 55.73 7.77 19.96
CA MET A 868 55.35 7.17 18.65
C MET A 868 55.66 5.64 18.68
N VAL A 869 54.87 4.82 17.95
CA VAL A 869 55.33 3.53 17.32
C VAL A 869 55.66 2.40 18.36
N LEU A 870 55.59 1.07 18.10
CA LEU A 870 55.85 0.22 16.92
C LEU A 870 54.82 -0.93 16.75
N LEU A 871 54.97 -1.67 15.65
CA LEU A 871 54.22 -2.86 15.15
C LEU A 871 54.18 -4.03 16.17
N GLY A 872 53.35 -5.08 16.03
CA GLY A 872 52.45 -5.51 14.95
C GLY A 872 52.69 -6.98 14.52
N ALA A 873 51.93 -7.49 13.53
CA ALA A 873 51.90 -8.89 13.04
C ALA A 873 51.25 -9.93 14.01
N ALA A 874 50.53 -10.97 13.55
CA ALA A 874 49.95 -11.26 12.22
C ALA A 874 48.78 -12.29 12.30
N ALA A 875 48.03 -12.37 11.19
CA ALA A 875 47.34 -13.51 10.53
C ALA A 875 47.05 -14.86 11.26
N ALA A 876 46.06 -15.67 10.85
CA ALA A 876 44.84 -15.50 10.04
C ALA A 876 44.03 -16.84 9.96
N MET A 877 42.77 -16.76 9.52
CA MET A 877 41.95 -17.83 8.89
C MET A 877 41.57 -19.12 9.65
N PHE A 878 40.24 -19.33 9.71
CA PHE A 878 39.50 -20.58 9.46
C PHE A 878 40.08 -21.97 9.84
N GLY A 879 39.31 -22.67 10.69
CA GLY A 879 39.30 -24.14 10.75
C GLY A 879 37.86 -24.64 10.93
N VAL A 880 37.31 -25.34 9.92
CA VAL A 880 35.97 -25.94 9.94
C VAL A 880 36.10 -27.46 9.95
N GLY A 881 35.32 -28.15 10.79
CA GLY A 881 34.92 -29.53 10.50
C GLY A 881 34.76 -30.45 11.70
N LEU A 882 33.56 -31.03 11.83
CA LEU A 882 33.38 -32.47 11.65
C LEU A 882 31.89 -32.79 11.39
N ALA A 883 31.62 -33.79 10.55
CA ALA A 883 30.27 -34.14 10.07
C ALA A 883 29.77 -35.45 10.69
N GLY A 884 28.45 -35.59 10.84
CA GLY A 884 27.84 -36.61 11.72
C GLY A 884 26.54 -37.27 11.25
N LYS A 885 26.45 -37.66 9.97
CA LYS A 885 25.42 -38.54 9.36
C LYS A 885 23.95 -38.06 9.34
N LYS A 886 23.35 -38.13 8.14
CA LYS A 886 21.90 -38.31 7.95
C LYS A 886 21.49 -39.74 8.33
N LYS A 887 20.20 -39.94 8.61
CA LYS A 887 19.46 -41.15 8.23
C LYS A 887 18.05 -40.74 7.78
N GLU A 888 17.46 -41.51 6.87
CA GLU A 888 16.09 -41.25 6.38
C GLU A 888 15.04 -41.77 7.36
N TYR A 889 13.95 -41.02 7.53
CA TYR A 889 12.59 -41.40 7.09
C TYR A 889 11.72 -40.16 6.92
#